data_AF-A0A7J8JDH8-F1
#
_entry.id   AF-A0A7J8JDH8-F1
#
_cell.length_a   1.000
_cell.length_b   1.000
_cell.length_c   1.000
_cell.angle_alpha   90.00
_cell.angle_beta   90.00
_cell.angle_gamma   90.00
#
_symmetry.space_group_name_H-M   'P 1'
#
loop_
_entity.id
_entity.type
_entity.pdbx_description
1 polymer ?
#
loop_
_entity_poly.entity_id
_entity_poly.type
_entity_poly.pdbx_seq_one_letter_code
_entity_poly.pdbx_strand_id
1 'polypeptide(L)'
;MPPNINWKEIIKVDPDDLPRQEELADNLLVSLSKVEVNELKNESQENMIHLFRITQSLMKMKAQEVELALEEVEKAGEEQAKFENQLKTKVMKLENELEMAQQSAGGRDTRFLRDEIRQLEKQLEQKDRELEDMEKELEKEKKVNEQLALRNEEAENENSKLRRENEQLRQDIIDYQKQIDSQKETLLSRRGEDSDYRSQLSKKNCELVQYLDEIQTLTEANEKIEVQNQEMRRNLEESVQEMEKMTDEYNRMKAIVHQTDNIMDQLKKENDYYRLQVQELTDLLKAKNEEDDPVMVAVNAKVEEWKLILSSKDDEIIEYQQMLHNLREKLKNAQLDADKSNVMALQQGIQERDSQIKMLTEQVEQHTKEMEKNTFIIEDLKNELQRNKGTSTLSQQTHYMKIQSKIQILEEKTKEAERTAELAETDAREKDKELVETLKRLKDYESGVYGLEEAVIEIKNCKNQIKIRDREIEVLTKEINKLEMKINDFLDENEALRERMGLDPKTMIDLTEFRNSKNLKQQQYRAENQILLKEIESLEEERLDLKKKIRQMAQEKGKRIAASGLTIEDLNITEKFPQENRMGERNFDFMSLKNMSETQSKNEFLSRELIEKERDLERSRTIIAKFQTKLKELVAENKQLEEGMKEILQAIKEMQKDPDVKGGEISLIIPSLERLVNAIESKNAEGLFDANLHLKAQVDQLTGRNEELRQELRESRKEAINYSQQLAKANLKVDHLEKETSLLRQSEGSNVVFKGIELPDGIAPSSTNIINSLNEYLIHILQELEYKESKLKNVEDSLEDYNRKFAVIRHQQSLLYKEYLSEKETWKIESETMKVEKRKLEDQIQHDAIKVKEYNNLLSTLQMDSDEMKKMLSENSRKITVLQVNEKSLIRQYTTLVEMERQLRKENEKQKNELISMEAEVSEKIGRLQRFKVYLVFLV
;
A
#
# COMPACT_ATOMS: atom_id res chain seq x y z
N MET A 1 -6.66 57.70 -3.87
CA MET A 1 -6.28 59.06 -4.34
C MET A 1 -4.76 59.13 -4.39
N PRO A 2 -4.16 59.95 -5.27
CA PRO A 2 -2.74 60.30 -5.13
C PRO A 2 -2.51 61.08 -3.82
N PRO A 3 -1.34 60.96 -3.18
CA PRO A 3 -1.04 61.58 -1.88
C PRO A 3 -0.70 63.07 -2.04
N ASN A 4 -1.73 63.91 -2.19
CA ASN A 4 -1.59 65.37 -2.29
C ASN A 4 -0.78 65.94 -1.10
N ILE A 5 0.27 66.71 -1.38
CA ILE A 5 1.06 67.43 -0.38
C ILE A 5 0.16 68.42 0.39
N ASN A 6 0.02 68.25 1.70
CA ASN A 6 -0.68 69.22 2.54
C ASN A 6 0.25 70.37 2.96
N TRP A 7 0.48 71.30 2.04
CA TRP A 7 1.31 72.49 2.27
C TRP A 7 0.91 73.31 3.52
N LYS A 8 -0.37 73.25 3.94
CA LYS A 8 -0.87 73.94 5.16
C LYS A 8 -0.39 73.31 6.47
N GLU A 9 0.12 72.09 6.44
CA GLU A 9 0.79 71.44 7.57
C GLU A 9 2.30 71.66 7.49
N ILE A 10 2.93 71.41 6.33
CA ILE A 10 4.37 71.61 6.11
C ILE A 10 4.82 73.04 6.46
N ILE A 11 4.07 74.07 6.07
CA ILE A 11 4.41 75.47 6.35
C ILE A 11 4.29 75.84 7.85
N LYS A 12 3.60 75.03 8.68
CA LYS A 12 3.51 75.23 10.14
C LYS A 12 4.64 74.55 10.92
N VAL A 13 5.37 73.62 10.31
CA VAL A 13 6.46 72.90 10.97
C VAL A 13 7.70 73.78 10.99
N ASP A 14 8.25 74.02 12.18
CA ASP A 14 9.55 74.67 12.33
C ASP A 14 10.67 73.63 12.10
N PRO A 15 11.58 73.82 11.13
CA PRO A 15 12.67 72.89 10.86
C PRO A 15 13.65 72.71 12.02
N ASP A 16 13.75 73.67 12.94
CA ASP A 16 14.74 73.66 14.03
C ASP A 16 14.21 72.98 15.32
N ASP A 17 12.89 72.94 15.55
CA ASP A 17 12.26 72.18 16.65
C ASP A 17 11.87 70.74 16.26
N LEU A 18 11.84 70.42 14.95
CA LEU A 18 11.51 69.09 14.42
C LEU A 18 12.29 67.91 15.07
N PRO A 19 13.58 68.02 15.43
CA PRO A 19 14.32 66.96 16.14
C PRO A 19 13.80 66.63 17.55
N ARG A 20 12.80 67.35 18.07
CA ARG A 20 12.13 67.07 19.35
C ARG A 20 10.74 66.45 19.18
N GLN A 21 10.34 66.15 17.95
CA GLN A 21 8.97 65.76 17.58
C GLN A 21 9.00 64.52 16.69
N GLU A 22 9.55 63.43 17.21
CA GLU A 22 9.82 62.16 16.51
C GLU A 22 8.60 61.60 15.75
N GLU A 23 7.44 61.52 16.39
CA GLU A 23 6.18 61.10 15.75
C GLU A 23 5.80 61.99 14.55
N LEU A 24 6.03 63.30 14.63
CA LEU A 24 5.74 64.23 13.52
C LEU A 24 6.82 64.14 12.44
N ALA A 25 8.07 63.93 12.80
CA ALA A 25 9.16 63.71 11.87
C ALA A 25 8.96 62.45 11.00
N ASP A 26 8.55 61.33 11.58
CA ASP A 26 8.29 60.09 10.82
C ASP A 26 7.01 60.20 9.96
N ASN A 27 5.94 60.81 10.48
CA ASN A 27 4.75 61.08 9.66
C ASN A 27 5.04 62.02 8.48
N LEU A 28 5.90 63.03 8.67
CA LEU A 28 6.39 63.88 7.59
C LEU A 28 7.28 63.09 6.62
N LEU A 29 8.20 62.24 7.10
CA LEU A 29 9.07 61.42 6.25
C LEU A 29 8.25 60.49 5.34
N VAL A 30 7.23 59.81 5.89
CA VAL A 30 6.30 58.92 5.16
C VAL A 30 5.39 59.67 4.18
N SER A 31 5.23 60.98 4.36
CA SER A 31 4.48 61.86 3.44
C SER A 31 5.39 62.42 2.33
N LEU A 32 6.59 62.88 2.70
CA LEU A 32 7.58 63.48 1.81
C LEU A 32 8.23 62.45 0.86
N SER A 33 8.37 61.19 1.30
CA SER A 33 8.91 60.10 0.47
C SER A 33 7.98 59.68 -0.69
N LYS A 34 6.77 60.22 -0.77
CA LYS A 34 5.74 59.89 -1.78
C LYS A 34 5.50 61.03 -2.79
N VAL A 35 6.26 62.13 -2.69
CA VAL A 35 6.13 63.32 -3.53
C VAL A 35 6.69 63.08 -4.93
N GLU A 36 5.89 63.39 -5.95
CA GLU A 36 6.35 63.35 -7.34
C GLU A 36 6.86 64.71 -7.84
N VAL A 37 7.86 64.68 -8.73
CA VAL A 37 8.42 65.87 -9.41
C VAL A 37 7.36 66.66 -10.21
N ASN A 38 6.21 66.06 -10.49
CA ASN A 38 5.08 66.73 -11.15
C ASN A 38 4.34 67.72 -10.23
N GLU A 39 4.31 67.46 -8.93
CA GLU A 39 3.53 68.23 -7.94
C GLU A 39 4.24 69.54 -7.56
N LEU A 40 5.57 69.58 -7.70
CA LEU A 40 6.42 70.72 -7.34
C LEU A 40 6.51 71.81 -8.43
N LYS A 41 5.98 71.59 -9.63
CA LYS A 41 6.22 72.45 -10.82
C LYS A 41 5.58 73.84 -10.77
N ASN A 42 4.56 74.05 -9.92
CA ASN A 42 3.76 75.27 -9.85
C ASN A 42 3.90 76.01 -8.51
N GLU A 43 4.80 75.56 -7.63
CA GLU A 43 4.89 76.00 -6.25
C GLU A 43 5.80 77.22 -6.03
N SER A 44 5.62 77.90 -4.90
CA SER A 44 6.39 79.11 -4.59
C SER A 44 7.86 78.77 -4.26
N GLN A 45 8.76 79.71 -4.58
CA GLN A 45 10.19 79.56 -4.25
C GLN A 45 10.41 79.48 -2.74
N GLU A 46 9.58 80.15 -1.94
CA GLU A 46 9.62 80.12 -0.47
C GLU A 46 9.14 78.75 0.06
N ASN A 47 8.07 78.18 -0.51
CA ASN A 47 7.56 76.85 -0.18
C ASN A 47 8.63 75.78 -0.43
N MET A 48 9.34 75.84 -1.56
CA MET A 48 10.44 74.91 -1.86
C MET A 48 11.66 75.10 -0.94
N ILE A 49 11.99 76.33 -0.53
CA ILE A 49 13.08 76.57 0.44
C ILE A 49 12.71 76.02 1.83
N HIS A 50 11.45 76.17 2.26
CA HIS A 50 10.96 75.62 3.53
C HIS A 50 10.93 74.08 3.51
N LEU A 51 10.44 73.49 2.42
CA LEU A 51 10.48 72.04 2.17
C LEU A 51 11.91 71.48 2.21
N PHE A 52 12.87 72.22 1.63
CA PHE A 52 14.29 71.85 1.67
C PHE A 52 14.88 71.91 3.08
N ARG A 53 14.46 72.88 3.93
CA ARG A 53 14.88 72.91 5.34
C ARG A 53 14.32 71.75 6.14
N ILE A 54 13.03 71.43 5.98
CA ILE A 54 12.39 70.29 6.66
C ILE A 54 13.06 68.97 6.26
N THR A 55 13.26 68.75 4.96
CA THR A 55 13.99 67.55 4.49
C THR A 55 15.44 67.53 4.95
N GLN A 56 16.13 68.68 5.01
CA GLN A 56 17.48 68.76 5.58
C GLN A 56 17.52 68.40 7.08
N SER A 57 16.54 68.81 7.88
CA SER A 57 16.44 68.42 9.30
C SER A 57 16.12 66.93 9.47
N LEU A 58 15.17 66.39 8.69
CA LEU A 58 14.88 64.95 8.68
C LEU A 58 16.11 64.12 8.27
N MET A 59 16.88 64.56 7.28
CA MET A 59 18.12 63.89 6.88
C MET A 59 19.21 63.93 7.96
N LYS A 60 19.27 64.99 8.79
CA LYS A 60 20.16 65.02 9.96
C LYS A 60 19.72 64.02 11.02
N MET A 61 18.42 63.96 11.34
CA MET A 61 17.87 63.00 12.31
C MET A 61 18.17 61.55 11.87
N LYS A 62 17.80 61.18 10.63
CA LYS A 62 18.03 59.82 10.12
C LYS A 62 19.52 59.49 9.95
N ALA A 63 20.41 60.48 9.78
CA ALA A 63 21.85 60.25 9.86
C ALA A 63 22.32 59.94 11.29
N GLN A 64 21.79 60.64 12.30
CA GLN A 64 22.11 60.41 13.72
C GLN A 64 21.54 59.07 14.23
N GLU A 65 20.33 58.69 13.81
CA GLU A 65 19.77 57.36 14.09
C GLU A 65 20.66 56.23 13.53
N VAL A 66 21.16 56.38 12.30
CA VAL A 66 22.09 55.43 11.69
C VAL A 66 23.45 55.41 12.39
N GLU A 67 23.97 56.56 12.83
CA GLU A 67 25.22 56.66 13.59
C GLU A 67 25.12 55.95 14.95
N LEU A 68 24.01 56.12 15.67
CA LEU A 68 23.73 55.42 16.93
C LEU A 68 23.55 53.91 16.72
N ALA A 69 22.79 53.49 15.71
CA ALA A 69 22.60 52.07 15.38
C ALA A 69 23.91 51.38 14.97
N LEU A 70 24.82 52.09 14.31
CA LEU A 70 26.18 51.59 14.04
C LEU A 70 27.00 51.46 15.33
N GLU A 71 26.94 52.43 16.24
CA GLU A 71 27.64 52.35 17.53
C GLU A 71 27.13 51.17 18.40
N GLU A 72 25.83 50.86 18.36
CA GLU A 72 25.27 49.67 19.02
C GLU A 72 25.74 48.36 18.38
N VAL A 73 25.79 48.29 17.04
CA VAL A 73 26.31 47.12 16.30
C VAL A 73 27.80 46.92 16.55
N GLU A 74 28.60 48.00 16.64
CA GLU A 74 30.03 47.91 16.98
C GLU A 74 30.23 47.42 18.43
N LYS A 75 29.44 47.90 19.39
CA LYS A 75 29.47 47.41 20.79
C LYS A 75 29.11 45.93 20.89
N ALA A 76 28.04 45.50 20.23
CA ALA A 76 27.66 44.08 20.17
C ALA A 76 28.77 43.23 19.51
N GLY A 77 29.40 43.74 18.45
CA GLY A 77 30.55 43.12 17.81
C GLY A 77 31.77 43.01 18.75
N GLU A 78 32.08 44.04 19.52
CA GLU A 78 33.12 43.99 20.55
C GLU A 78 32.82 42.96 21.64
N GLU A 79 31.59 42.88 22.13
CA GLU A 79 31.21 41.93 23.17
C GLU A 79 31.25 40.48 22.66
N GLN A 80 30.78 40.24 21.44
CA GLN A 80 30.91 38.94 20.80
C GLN A 80 32.38 38.58 20.53
N ALA A 81 33.23 39.52 20.14
CA ALA A 81 34.67 39.30 19.99
C ALA A 81 35.38 39.04 21.34
N LYS A 82 34.96 39.70 22.43
CA LYS A 82 35.45 39.42 23.79
C LYS A 82 35.06 38.00 24.22
N PHE A 83 33.84 37.56 23.92
CA PHE A 83 33.36 36.21 24.21
C PHE A 83 34.07 35.14 23.35
N GLU A 84 34.26 35.37 22.05
CA GLU A 84 35.00 34.46 21.16
C GLU A 84 36.45 34.28 21.62
N ASN A 85 37.12 35.36 22.05
CA ASN A 85 38.48 35.29 22.60
C ASN A 85 38.56 34.52 23.94
N GLN A 86 37.52 34.62 24.79
CA GLN A 86 37.41 33.78 25.99
C GLN A 86 37.20 32.30 25.65
N LEU A 87 36.42 31.99 24.60
CA LEU A 87 36.28 30.62 24.09
C LEU A 87 37.60 30.10 23.49
N LYS A 88 38.27 30.89 22.64
CA LYS A 88 39.60 30.54 22.09
C LYS A 88 40.63 30.26 23.17
N THR A 89 40.68 31.06 24.24
CA THR A 89 41.61 30.83 25.36
C THR A 89 41.19 29.68 26.30
N LYS A 90 39.96 29.17 26.22
CA LYS A 90 39.56 27.89 26.82
C LYS A 90 39.93 26.70 25.92
N VAL A 91 39.61 26.78 24.63
CA VAL A 91 39.98 25.75 23.63
C VAL A 91 41.50 25.55 23.61
N MET A 92 42.29 26.62 23.49
CA MET A 92 43.75 26.55 23.52
C MET A 92 44.31 25.96 24.82
N LYS A 93 43.63 26.09 25.97
CA LYS A 93 44.05 25.40 27.20
C LYS A 93 43.77 23.90 27.14
N LEU A 94 42.56 23.53 26.73
CA LEU A 94 42.17 22.12 26.56
C LEU A 94 43.03 21.43 25.49
N GLU A 95 43.41 22.11 24.42
CA GLU A 95 44.35 21.63 23.40
C GLU A 95 45.76 21.38 23.99
N ASN A 96 46.30 22.31 24.78
CA ASN A 96 47.58 22.11 25.48
C ASN A 96 47.50 20.96 26.52
N GLU A 97 46.40 20.84 27.25
CA GLU A 97 46.17 19.77 28.22
C GLU A 97 46.07 18.40 27.52
N LEU A 98 45.44 18.34 26.34
CA LEU A 98 45.30 17.13 25.52
C LEU A 98 46.61 16.74 24.81
N GLU A 99 47.40 17.71 24.33
CA GLU A 99 48.75 17.48 23.80
C GLU A 99 49.69 16.92 24.88
N MET A 100 49.64 17.46 26.10
CA MET A 100 50.40 16.95 27.24
C MET A 100 49.94 15.53 27.64
N ALA A 101 48.64 15.25 27.59
CA ALA A 101 48.11 13.90 27.83
C ALA A 101 48.59 12.89 26.77
N GLN A 102 48.61 13.27 25.49
CA GLN A 102 49.15 12.42 24.41
C GLN A 102 50.65 12.13 24.58
N GLN A 103 51.47 13.12 24.97
CA GLN A 103 52.90 12.91 25.23
C GLN A 103 53.17 11.97 26.42
N SER A 104 52.25 11.87 27.39
CA SER A 104 52.38 10.99 28.56
C SER A 104 51.96 9.52 28.35
N ALA A 105 51.36 9.16 27.21
CA ALA A 105 50.98 7.78 26.89
C ALA A 105 52.18 6.81 26.69
N GLY A 106 53.42 7.32 26.78
CA GLY A 106 54.69 6.62 26.50
C GLY A 106 55.20 5.60 27.53
N GLY A 107 54.46 5.32 28.60
CA GLY A 107 54.59 4.08 29.39
C GLY A 107 55.47 4.12 30.66
N ARG A 108 55.03 3.32 31.65
CA ARG A 108 55.70 2.95 32.91
C ARG A 108 56.11 4.09 33.87
N ASP A 109 55.15 4.58 34.65
CA ASP A 109 55.39 4.60 36.10
C ASP A 109 54.08 4.55 36.93
N THR A 110 54.00 3.62 37.89
CA THR A 110 52.80 3.46 38.74
C THR A 110 52.85 4.31 40.02
N ARG A 111 53.75 5.30 40.07
CA ARG A 111 53.76 6.35 41.09
C ARG A 111 52.99 7.59 40.64
N PHE A 112 53.28 8.13 39.44
CA PHE A 112 52.61 9.32 38.92
C PHE A 112 51.09 9.17 38.95
N LEU A 113 50.54 8.09 38.41
CA LEU A 113 49.09 7.79 38.48
C LEU A 113 48.51 7.78 39.90
N ARG A 114 49.29 7.45 40.94
CA ARG A 114 48.83 7.45 42.35
C ARG A 114 48.95 8.81 43.02
N ASP A 115 49.95 9.60 42.67
CA ASP A 115 50.07 10.97 43.16
C ASP A 115 49.14 11.93 42.38
N GLU A 116 48.78 11.57 41.15
CA GLU A 116 47.73 12.18 40.32
C GLU A 116 46.33 11.86 40.85
N ILE A 117 46.01 10.58 41.12
CA ILE A 117 44.77 10.21 41.84
C ILE A 117 44.64 10.99 43.14
N ARG A 118 45.71 11.13 43.93
CA ARG A 118 45.70 11.96 45.16
C ARG A 118 45.51 13.46 44.93
N GLN A 119 45.98 13.98 43.80
CA GLN A 119 45.73 15.38 43.44
C GLN A 119 44.28 15.58 43.00
N LEU A 120 43.70 14.62 42.25
CA LEU A 120 42.29 14.61 41.88
C LEU A 120 41.38 14.43 43.11
N GLU A 121 41.67 13.47 44.01
CA GLU A 121 41.00 13.30 45.30
C GLU A 121 41.01 14.62 46.10
N LYS A 122 42.16 15.29 46.20
CA LYS A 122 42.29 16.55 46.93
C LYS A 122 41.59 17.74 46.24
N GLN A 123 41.58 17.78 44.91
CA GLN A 123 40.81 18.78 44.14
C GLN A 123 39.30 18.55 44.32
N LEU A 124 38.87 17.29 44.38
CA LEU A 124 37.48 16.91 44.60
C LEU A 124 37.04 17.28 46.03
N GLU A 125 37.81 16.94 47.06
CA GLU A 125 37.57 17.44 48.43
C GLU A 125 37.56 18.99 48.51
N GLN A 126 38.33 19.69 47.66
CA GLN A 126 38.31 21.15 47.63
C GLN A 126 37.02 21.66 46.96
N LYS A 127 36.57 21.03 45.87
CA LYS A 127 35.31 21.37 45.21
C LYS A 127 34.09 21.06 46.06
N ASP A 128 34.10 19.97 46.81
CA ASP A 128 33.05 19.65 47.78
C ASP A 128 32.95 20.73 48.87
N ARG A 129 34.08 21.22 49.38
CA ARG A 129 34.11 22.35 50.35
C ARG A 129 33.64 23.67 49.73
N GLU A 130 34.06 23.97 48.50
CA GLU A 130 33.56 25.15 47.76
C GLU A 130 32.05 25.06 47.49
N LEU A 131 31.51 23.86 47.24
CA LEU A 131 30.07 23.62 47.13
C LEU A 131 29.35 23.80 48.46
N GLU A 132 29.81 23.16 49.55
CA GLU A 132 29.17 23.33 50.85
C GLU A 132 29.17 24.81 51.31
N ASP A 133 30.22 25.58 51.02
CA ASP A 133 30.28 26.99 51.41
C ASP A 133 29.37 27.86 50.53
N MET A 134 29.23 27.55 49.23
CA MET A 134 28.21 28.18 48.37
C MET A 134 26.78 27.83 48.80
N GLU A 135 26.52 26.60 49.25
CA GLU A 135 25.24 26.21 49.84
C GLU A 135 24.95 26.99 51.13
N LYS A 136 25.96 27.19 51.99
CA LYS A 136 25.84 27.99 53.23
C LYS A 136 25.57 29.47 52.93
N GLU A 137 26.14 30.06 51.88
CA GLU A 137 25.80 31.44 51.49
C GLU A 137 24.39 31.53 50.88
N LEU A 138 24.02 30.63 49.97
CA LEU A 138 22.66 30.57 49.41
C LEU A 138 21.59 30.41 50.51
N GLU A 139 21.89 29.61 51.53
CA GLU A 139 21.02 29.36 52.69
C GLU A 139 20.96 30.54 53.69
N LYS A 140 21.89 31.50 53.60
CA LYS A 140 21.78 32.83 54.25
C LYS A 140 20.98 33.80 53.37
N GLU A 141 21.24 33.83 52.06
CA GLU A 141 20.51 34.69 51.12
C GLU A 141 19.00 34.41 51.14
N LYS A 142 18.59 33.13 51.15
CA LYS A 142 17.18 32.74 51.37
C LYS A 142 16.59 33.37 52.63
N LYS A 143 17.29 33.29 53.77
CA LYS A 143 16.81 33.83 55.06
C LYS A 143 16.76 35.36 55.08
N VAL A 144 17.67 36.03 54.38
CA VAL A 144 17.61 37.48 54.16
C VAL A 144 16.41 37.83 53.26
N ASN A 145 16.17 37.06 52.20
CA ASN A 145 15.04 37.26 51.29
C ASN A 145 13.68 37.02 51.98
N GLU A 146 13.56 36.00 52.84
CA GLU A 146 12.40 35.77 53.71
C GLU A 146 12.15 36.96 54.66
N GLN A 147 13.20 37.51 55.28
CA GLN A 147 13.09 38.70 56.13
C GLN A 147 12.70 39.95 55.34
N LEU A 148 13.18 40.11 54.11
CA LEU A 148 12.77 41.20 53.21
C LEU A 148 11.31 41.06 52.76
N ALA A 149 10.86 39.84 52.44
CA ALA A 149 9.48 39.56 52.07
C ALA A 149 8.51 39.90 53.22
N LEU A 150 8.78 39.43 54.44
CA LEU A 150 7.99 39.77 55.63
C LEU A 150 7.95 41.28 55.88
N ARG A 151 9.09 41.96 55.77
CA ARG A 151 9.16 43.43 55.93
C ARG A 151 8.40 44.19 54.84
N ASN A 152 8.32 43.64 53.63
CA ASN A 152 7.53 44.23 52.54
C ASN A 152 6.03 44.03 52.79
N GLU A 153 5.60 42.86 53.28
CA GLU A 153 4.23 42.60 53.72
C GLU A 153 3.81 43.52 54.90
N GLU A 154 4.69 43.75 55.88
CA GLU A 154 4.46 44.73 56.95
C GLU A 154 4.25 46.15 56.39
N ALA A 155 5.12 46.59 55.47
CA ALA A 155 5.03 47.91 54.84
C ALA A 155 3.78 48.08 53.96
N GLU A 156 3.36 47.05 53.22
CA GLU A 156 2.10 47.05 52.46
C GLU A 156 0.89 47.11 53.40
N ASN A 157 0.93 46.37 54.52
CA ASN A 157 -0.12 46.43 55.53
C ASN A 157 -0.24 47.82 56.17
N GLU A 158 0.88 48.51 56.47
CA GLU A 158 0.87 49.91 56.94
C GLU A 158 0.37 50.88 55.86
N ASN A 159 0.82 50.75 54.61
CA ASN A 159 0.33 51.53 53.48
C ASN A 159 -1.20 51.37 53.31
N SER A 160 -1.73 50.15 53.49
CA SER A 160 -3.16 49.88 53.46
C SER A 160 -3.94 50.59 54.60
N LYS A 161 -3.34 50.76 55.79
CA LYS A 161 -3.95 51.51 56.90
C LYS A 161 -3.94 53.01 56.60
N LEU A 162 -2.78 53.56 56.23
CA LEU A 162 -2.60 54.96 55.87
C LEU A 162 -3.48 55.40 54.70
N ARG A 163 -3.78 54.51 53.74
CA ARG A 163 -4.77 54.76 52.67
C ARG A 163 -6.20 54.88 53.20
N ARG A 164 -6.62 53.98 54.11
CA ARG A 164 -7.96 54.05 54.74
C ARG A 164 -8.09 55.30 55.62
N GLU A 165 -7.05 55.66 56.35
CA GLU A 165 -6.99 56.89 57.16
C GLU A 165 -7.02 58.15 56.29
N ASN A 166 -6.30 58.18 55.15
CA ASN A 166 -6.40 59.29 54.20
C ASN A 166 -7.81 59.44 53.62
N GLU A 167 -8.48 58.33 53.29
CA GLU A 167 -9.83 58.39 52.73
C GLU A 167 -10.88 58.82 53.78
N GLN A 168 -10.72 58.40 55.04
CA GLN A 168 -11.52 58.93 56.15
C GLN A 168 -11.29 60.43 56.34
N LEU A 169 -10.04 60.90 56.37
CA LEU A 169 -9.71 62.33 56.50
C LEU A 169 -10.23 63.15 55.30
N ARG A 170 -10.26 62.59 54.09
CA ARG A 170 -10.90 63.21 52.92
C ARG A 170 -12.41 63.35 53.10
N GLN A 171 -13.07 62.31 53.61
CA GLN A 171 -14.50 62.36 53.92
C GLN A 171 -14.81 63.40 55.00
N ASP A 172 -14.00 63.45 56.08
CA ASP A 172 -14.12 64.43 57.15
C ASP A 172 -13.93 65.86 56.61
N ILE A 173 -12.93 66.09 55.73
CA ILE A 173 -12.73 67.38 55.04
C ILE A 173 -13.96 67.76 54.19
N ILE A 174 -14.52 66.81 53.42
CA ILE A 174 -15.73 67.03 52.61
C ILE A 174 -16.92 67.44 53.49
N ASP A 175 -17.11 66.81 54.64
CA ASP A 175 -18.24 67.10 55.53
C ASP A 175 -18.04 68.39 56.34
N TYR A 176 -16.81 68.72 56.76
CA TYR A 176 -16.47 70.06 57.26
C TYR A 176 -16.68 71.14 56.18
N GLN A 177 -16.37 70.85 54.92
CA GLN A 177 -16.57 71.80 53.82
C GLN A 177 -18.05 72.04 53.53
N LYS A 178 -18.91 71.00 53.55
CA LYS A 178 -20.38 71.15 53.55
C LYS A 178 -20.88 71.96 54.75
N GLN A 179 -20.30 71.78 55.94
CA GLN A 179 -20.67 72.54 57.14
C GLN A 179 -20.29 74.02 57.01
N ILE A 180 -19.09 74.32 56.46
CA ILE A 180 -18.66 75.68 56.14
C ILE A 180 -19.55 76.31 55.06
N ASP A 181 -19.89 75.57 54.00
CA ASP A 181 -20.66 76.11 52.89
C ASP A 181 -22.14 76.33 53.25
N SER A 182 -22.73 75.51 54.11
CA SER A 182 -24.06 75.78 54.70
C SER A 182 -24.06 76.98 55.67
N GLN A 183 -22.97 77.23 56.40
CA GLN A 183 -22.79 78.46 57.18
C GLN A 183 -22.63 79.68 56.27
N LYS A 184 -21.82 79.59 55.20
CA LYS A 184 -21.71 80.64 54.16
C LYS A 184 -23.07 80.91 53.53
N GLU A 185 -23.82 79.89 53.13
CA GLU A 185 -25.16 80.03 52.54
C GLU A 185 -26.12 80.75 53.49
N THR A 186 -26.12 80.39 54.77
CA THR A 186 -26.92 81.07 55.81
C THR A 186 -26.54 82.56 55.95
N LEU A 187 -25.26 82.92 55.78
CA LEU A 187 -24.78 84.30 55.79
C LEU A 187 -25.09 85.05 54.46
N LEU A 188 -24.97 84.38 53.32
CA LEU A 188 -25.23 84.91 51.98
C LEU A 188 -26.72 85.16 51.73
N SER A 189 -27.61 84.31 52.25
CA SER A 189 -29.06 84.55 52.27
C SER A 189 -29.44 85.84 53.02
N ARG A 190 -28.52 86.42 53.81
CA ARG A 190 -28.69 87.70 54.51
C ARG A 190 -28.15 88.90 53.73
N ARG A 191 -27.56 88.71 52.54
CA ARG A 191 -26.95 89.76 51.71
C ARG A 191 -27.38 89.63 50.25
N GLY A 192 -28.56 90.18 49.93
CA GLY A 192 -29.24 90.01 48.63
C GLY A 192 -28.60 90.67 47.40
N GLU A 193 -27.34 91.11 47.46
CA GLU A 193 -26.63 91.73 46.32
C GLU A 193 -25.84 90.70 45.50
N ASP A 194 -25.52 89.53 46.06
CA ASP A 194 -24.82 88.43 45.36
C ASP A 194 -25.77 87.56 44.51
N SER A 195 -27.09 87.79 44.55
CA SER A 195 -28.09 86.93 43.87
C SER A 195 -27.90 86.87 42.36
N ASP A 196 -27.59 88.00 41.74
CA ASP A 196 -27.65 88.14 40.28
C ASP A 196 -26.39 87.58 39.62
N TYR A 197 -25.23 87.79 40.25
CA TYR A 197 -23.99 87.11 39.88
C TYR A 197 -24.09 85.60 40.12
N ARG A 198 -24.66 85.16 41.25
CA ARG A 198 -24.87 83.72 41.52
C ARG A 198 -25.89 83.10 40.57
N SER A 199 -26.89 83.86 40.10
CA SER A 199 -27.86 83.46 39.08
C SER A 199 -27.23 83.32 37.69
N GLN A 200 -26.39 84.28 37.28
CA GLN A 200 -25.63 84.18 36.03
C GLN A 200 -24.62 83.02 36.04
N LEU A 201 -23.90 82.84 37.15
CA LEU A 201 -22.97 81.73 37.34
C LEU A 201 -23.69 80.38 37.35
N SER A 202 -24.85 80.29 38.02
CA SER A 202 -25.70 79.09 38.02
C SER A 202 -26.18 78.74 36.61
N LYS A 203 -26.63 79.73 35.81
CA LYS A 203 -26.97 79.51 34.39
C LYS A 203 -25.78 79.02 33.58
N LYS A 204 -24.60 79.63 33.74
CA LYS A 204 -23.38 79.17 33.04
C LYS A 204 -22.92 77.78 33.48
N ASN A 205 -23.14 77.41 34.74
CA ASN A 205 -22.90 76.05 35.21
C ASN A 205 -23.92 75.05 34.63
N CYS A 206 -25.20 75.41 34.49
CA CYS A 206 -26.18 74.57 33.81
C CYS A 206 -25.87 74.40 32.32
N GLU A 207 -25.44 75.46 31.62
CA GLU A 207 -24.96 75.40 30.23
C GLU A 207 -23.71 74.51 30.12
N LEU A 208 -22.76 74.61 31.06
CA LEU A 208 -21.58 73.74 31.10
C LEU A 208 -21.93 72.27 31.35
N VAL A 209 -22.88 71.98 32.25
CA VAL A 209 -23.38 70.62 32.46
C VAL A 209 -24.06 70.08 31.20
N GLN A 210 -24.89 70.88 30.52
CA GLN A 210 -25.49 70.50 29.25
C GLN A 210 -24.44 70.19 28.18
N TYR A 211 -23.37 70.99 28.06
CA TYR A 211 -22.28 70.68 27.14
C TYR A 211 -21.47 69.44 27.56
N LEU A 212 -21.34 69.14 28.85
CA LEU A 212 -20.71 67.89 29.31
C LEU A 212 -21.59 66.67 29.03
N ASP A 213 -22.90 66.77 29.19
CA ASP A 213 -23.88 65.73 28.83
C ASP A 213 -23.92 65.50 27.30
N GLU A 214 -23.85 66.57 26.50
CA GLU A 214 -23.72 66.49 25.04
C GLU A 214 -22.38 65.85 24.62
N ILE A 215 -21.27 66.23 25.26
CA ILE A 215 -19.95 65.60 25.00
C ILE A 215 -19.99 64.12 25.40
N GLN A 216 -20.55 63.75 26.55
CA GLN A 216 -20.63 62.35 26.97
C GLN A 216 -21.49 61.54 26.00
N THR A 217 -22.68 62.03 25.63
CA THR A 217 -23.57 61.31 24.70
C THR A 217 -22.98 61.19 23.29
N LEU A 218 -22.17 62.16 22.84
CA LEU A 218 -21.37 62.06 21.61
C LEU A 218 -20.20 61.08 21.73
N THR A 219 -19.49 61.04 22.86
CA THR A 219 -18.44 60.04 23.11
C THR A 219 -19.02 58.63 23.15
N GLU A 220 -20.10 58.41 23.89
CA GLU A 220 -20.81 57.13 23.92
C GLU A 220 -21.33 56.72 22.53
N ALA A 221 -21.73 57.67 21.68
CA ALA A 221 -22.13 57.39 20.31
C ALA A 221 -20.94 56.99 19.42
N ASN A 222 -19.79 57.67 19.58
CA ASN A 222 -18.55 57.33 18.90
C ASN A 222 -18.04 55.94 19.32
N GLU A 223 -18.05 55.61 20.61
CA GLU A 223 -17.71 54.27 21.14
C GLU A 223 -18.61 53.19 20.53
N LYS A 224 -19.93 53.42 20.45
CA LYS A 224 -20.88 52.47 19.82
C LYS A 224 -20.60 52.31 18.33
N ILE A 225 -20.23 53.37 17.63
CA ILE A 225 -19.80 53.33 16.22
C ILE A 225 -18.45 52.63 16.06
N GLU A 226 -17.52 52.79 16.99
CA GLU A 226 -16.22 52.14 16.97
C GLU A 226 -16.36 50.63 17.19
N VAL A 227 -17.13 50.20 18.20
CA VAL A 227 -17.46 48.78 18.42
C VAL A 227 -18.14 48.17 17.19
N GLN A 228 -19.07 48.89 16.54
CA GLN A 228 -19.68 48.44 15.28
C GLN A 228 -18.66 48.34 14.12
N ASN A 229 -17.67 49.24 14.05
CA ASN A 229 -16.60 49.15 13.06
C ASN A 229 -15.64 47.99 13.36
N GLN A 230 -15.31 47.72 14.62
CA GLN A 230 -14.51 46.57 15.05
C GLN A 230 -15.24 45.25 14.75
N GLU A 231 -16.55 45.18 14.99
CA GLU A 231 -17.39 44.03 14.63
C GLU A 231 -17.48 43.85 13.11
N MET A 232 -17.69 44.90 12.32
CA MET A 232 -17.68 44.79 10.86
C MET A 232 -16.32 44.36 10.31
N ARG A 233 -15.20 44.84 10.89
CA ARG A 233 -13.85 44.37 10.54
C ARG A 233 -13.67 42.90 10.83
N ARG A 234 -13.97 42.46 12.06
CA ARG A 234 -13.90 41.05 12.46
C ARG A 234 -14.76 40.15 11.57
N ASN A 235 -16.00 40.55 11.27
CA ASN A 235 -16.87 39.77 10.38
C ASN A 235 -16.34 39.71 8.93
N LEU A 236 -15.63 40.75 8.45
CA LEU A 236 -14.95 40.74 7.16
C LEU A 236 -13.68 39.88 7.18
N GLU A 237 -12.91 39.90 8.26
CA GLU A 237 -11.72 39.06 8.47
C GLU A 237 -12.11 37.57 8.57
N GLU A 238 -13.17 37.24 9.32
CA GLU A 238 -13.78 35.91 9.36
C GLU A 238 -14.22 35.46 7.96
N SER A 239 -14.90 36.33 7.20
CA SER A 239 -15.35 36.03 5.83
C SER A 239 -14.18 35.86 4.83
N VAL A 240 -13.09 36.62 4.98
CA VAL A 240 -11.85 36.44 4.20
C VAL A 240 -11.22 35.08 4.53
N GLN A 241 -11.10 34.71 5.81
CA GLN A 241 -10.60 33.40 6.20
C GLN A 241 -11.48 32.25 5.68
N GLU A 242 -12.79 32.42 5.60
CA GLU A 242 -13.69 31.44 4.97
C GLU A 242 -13.46 31.35 3.46
N MET A 243 -13.29 32.46 2.75
CA MET A 243 -12.94 32.47 1.32
C MET A 243 -11.57 31.83 1.06
N GLU A 244 -10.59 32.04 1.94
CA GLU A 244 -9.28 31.38 1.88
C GLU A 244 -9.41 29.87 2.09
N LYS A 245 -10.13 29.41 3.12
CA LYS A 245 -10.41 27.98 3.38
C LYS A 245 -11.09 27.32 2.18
N MET A 246 -12.12 27.96 1.61
CA MET A 246 -12.81 27.49 0.39
C MET A 246 -11.90 27.46 -0.84
N THR A 247 -10.99 28.43 -0.98
CA THR A 247 -9.99 28.45 -2.06
C THR A 247 -8.99 27.30 -1.91
N ASP A 248 -8.58 27.03 -0.67
CA ASP A 248 -7.66 25.94 -0.34
C ASP A 248 -8.31 24.56 -0.56
N GLU A 249 -9.59 24.40 -0.21
CA GLU A 249 -10.39 23.21 -0.52
C GLU A 249 -10.60 23.02 -2.02
N TYR A 250 -10.88 24.09 -2.77
CA TYR A 250 -10.93 24.05 -4.23
C TYR A 250 -9.59 23.60 -4.84
N ASN A 251 -8.47 24.11 -4.32
CA ASN A 251 -7.13 23.71 -4.77
C ASN A 251 -6.80 22.25 -4.42
N ARG A 252 -7.19 21.75 -3.23
CA ARG A 252 -7.08 20.32 -2.88
C ARG A 252 -7.95 19.45 -3.78
N MET A 253 -9.21 19.83 -4.01
CA MET A 253 -10.12 19.13 -4.90
C MET A 253 -9.56 19.05 -6.32
N LYS A 254 -9.03 20.16 -6.84
CA LYS A 254 -8.36 20.20 -8.16
C LYS A 254 -7.12 19.30 -8.23
N ALA A 255 -6.32 19.25 -7.16
CA ALA A 255 -5.19 18.33 -7.08
C ALA A 255 -5.62 16.85 -7.06
N ILE A 256 -6.69 16.52 -6.33
CA ILE A 256 -7.29 15.18 -6.30
C ILE A 256 -7.85 14.81 -7.68
N VAL A 257 -8.57 15.72 -8.35
CA VAL A 257 -9.08 15.50 -9.72
C VAL A 257 -7.92 15.19 -10.67
N HIS A 258 -6.86 15.99 -10.69
CA HIS A 258 -5.68 15.72 -11.52
C HIS A 258 -4.97 14.40 -11.14
N GLN A 259 -4.99 13.97 -9.89
CA GLN A 259 -4.49 12.64 -9.50
C GLN A 259 -5.39 11.52 -10.04
N THR A 260 -6.72 11.67 -9.95
CA THR A 260 -7.67 10.70 -10.48
C THR A 260 -7.67 10.64 -12.00
N ASP A 261 -7.44 11.74 -12.70
CA ASP A 261 -7.26 11.78 -14.16
C ASP A 261 -6.01 10.98 -14.57
N ASN A 262 -4.88 11.22 -13.89
CA ASN A 262 -3.63 10.49 -14.13
C ASN A 262 -3.78 8.98 -13.89
N ILE A 263 -4.44 8.59 -12.80
CA ILE A 263 -4.74 7.18 -12.50
C ILE A 263 -5.70 6.59 -13.54
N MET A 264 -6.72 7.34 -13.97
CA MET A 264 -7.65 6.89 -15.00
C MET A 264 -6.95 6.71 -16.36
N ASP A 265 -5.99 7.57 -16.71
CA ASP A 265 -5.20 7.45 -17.94
C ASP A 265 -4.12 6.36 -17.87
N GLN A 266 -3.65 5.98 -16.68
CA GLN A 266 -2.88 4.76 -16.47
C GLN A 266 -3.76 3.52 -16.67
N LEU A 267 -4.91 3.46 -15.98
CA LEU A 267 -5.88 2.36 -16.11
C LEU A 267 -6.43 2.20 -17.53
N LYS A 268 -6.61 3.28 -18.31
CA LYS A 268 -6.95 3.20 -19.74
C LYS A 268 -5.85 2.48 -20.53
N LYS A 269 -4.58 2.89 -20.37
CA LYS A 269 -3.43 2.28 -21.06
C LYS A 269 -3.26 0.80 -20.70
N GLU A 270 -3.45 0.44 -19.43
CA GLU A 270 -3.46 -0.95 -18.99
C GLU A 270 -4.63 -1.73 -19.60
N ASN A 271 -5.84 -1.15 -19.60
CA ASN A 271 -7.03 -1.78 -20.18
C ASN A 271 -6.87 -2.00 -21.70
N ASP A 272 -6.31 -1.03 -22.42
CA ASP A 272 -6.01 -1.13 -23.85
C ASP A 272 -4.89 -2.16 -24.14
N TYR A 273 -3.86 -2.25 -23.28
CA TYR A 273 -2.83 -3.29 -23.35
C TYR A 273 -3.42 -4.69 -23.11
N TYR A 274 -4.25 -4.87 -22.08
CA TYR A 274 -4.92 -6.15 -21.83
C TYR A 274 -5.93 -6.51 -22.93
N ARG A 275 -6.61 -5.52 -23.55
CA ARG A 275 -7.43 -5.78 -24.75
C ARG A 275 -6.59 -6.25 -25.93
N LEU A 276 -5.43 -5.63 -26.16
CA LEU A 276 -4.52 -6.06 -27.22
C LEU A 276 -4.05 -7.51 -26.99
N GLN A 277 -3.63 -7.84 -25.77
CA GLN A 277 -3.23 -9.20 -25.39
C GLN A 277 -4.40 -10.20 -25.50
N VAL A 278 -5.61 -9.84 -25.09
CA VAL A 278 -6.80 -10.69 -25.26
C VAL A 278 -7.15 -10.86 -26.73
N GLN A 279 -6.97 -9.83 -27.56
CA GLN A 279 -7.18 -9.93 -29.01
C GLN A 279 -6.13 -10.84 -29.66
N GLU A 280 -4.84 -10.67 -29.35
CA GLU A 280 -3.75 -11.54 -29.81
C GLU A 280 -4.00 -13.01 -29.42
N LEU A 281 -4.39 -13.27 -28.17
CA LEU A 281 -4.76 -14.61 -27.71
C LEU A 281 -6.01 -15.16 -28.42
N THR A 282 -7.00 -14.30 -28.69
CA THR A 282 -8.23 -14.68 -29.42
C THR A 282 -7.93 -15.01 -30.88
N ASP A 283 -7.05 -14.26 -31.53
CA ASP A 283 -6.68 -14.47 -32.93
C ASP A 283 -5.73 -15.67 -33.09
N LEU A 284 -4.87 -15.94 -32.09
CA LEU A 284 -4.14 -17.22 -31.97
C LEU A 284 -5.07 -18.42 -31.79
N LEU A 285 -6.13 -18.28 -30.98
CA LEU A 285 -7.10 -19.36 -30.75
C LEU A 285 -7.95 -19.63 -32.01
N LYS A 286 -8.36 -18.57 -32.74
CA LYS A 286 -8.97 -18.72 -34.08
C LYS A 286 -8.04 -19.47 -35.03
N ALA A 287 -6.77 -19.07 -35.12
CA ALA A 287 -5.79 -19.74 -35.98
C ALA A 287 -5.62 -21.23 -35.64
N LYS A 288 -5.76 -21.63 -34.36
CA LYS A 288 -5.79 -23.05 -33.97
C LYS A 288 -7.08 -23.77 -34.34
N ASN A 289 -8.24 -23.14 -34.21
CA ASN A 289 -9.49 -23.72 -34.70
C ASN A 289 -9.46 -23.88 -36.24
N GLU A 290 -8.84 -22.94 -36.97
CA GLU A 290 -8.64 -23.01 -38.42
C GLU A 290 -7.58 -24.06 -38.83
N GLU A 291 -6.64 -24.43 -37.95
CA GLU A 291 -5.76 -25.60 -38.11
C GLU A 291 -6.50 -26.94 -37.85
N ASP A 292 -7.51 -26.96 -36.97
CA ASP A 292 -8.30 -28.15 -36.65
C ASP A 292 -9.39 -28.45 -37.69
N ASP A 293 -9.95 -27.44 -38.37
CA ASP A 293 -10.93 -27.60 -39.46
C ASP A 293 -10.52 -28.63 -40.55
N PRO A 294 -9.31 -28.58 -41.15
CA PRO A 294 -8.89 -29.59 -42.13
C PRO A 294 -8.70 -30.98 -41.51
N VAL A 295 -8.39 -31.08 -40.21
CA VAL A 295 -8.35 -32.36 -39.49
C VAL A 295 -9.76 -32.92 -39.34
N MET A 296 -10.73 -32.07 -38.95
CA MET A 296 -12.15 -32.44 -38.87
C MET A 296 -12.73 -32.83 -40.22
N VAL A 297 -12.35 -32.18 -41.31
CA VAL A 297 -12.73 -32.58 -42.68
C VAL A 297 -12.13 -33.96 -43.04
N ALA A 298 -10.86 -34.22 -42.71
CA ALA A 298 -10.23 -35.50 -42.96
C ALA A 298 -10.84 -36.65 -42.11
N VAL A 299 -11.15 -36.38 -40.84
CA VAL A 299 -11.84 -37.33 -39.95
C VAL A 299 -13.26 -37.61 -40.45
N ASN A 300 -14.03 -36.59 -40.83
CA ASN A 300 -15.37 -36.78 -41.41
C ASN A 300 -15.30 -37.60 -42.71
N ALA A 301 -14.33 -37.34 -43.59
CA ALA A 301 -14.13 -38.16 -44.79
C ALA A 301 -13.85 -39.63 -44.46
N LYS A 302 -13.02 -39.92 -43.44
CA LYS A 302 -12.78 -41.29 -42.96
C LYS A 302 -14.00 -41.92 -42.29
N VAL A 303 -14.83 -41.15 -41.60
CA VAL A 303 -16.11 -41.62 -41.05
C VAL A 303 -17.10 -41.98 -42.17
N GLU A 304 -17.17 -41.22 -43.27
CA GLU A 304 -18.01 -41.59 -44.43
C GLU A 304 -17.44 -42.79 -45.20
N GLU A 305 -16.12 -42.93 -45.36
CA GLU A 305 -15.49 -44.16 -45.87
C GLU A 305 -15.86 -45.38 -45.01
N TRP A 306 -15.77 -45.26 -43.68
CA TRP A 306 -16.14 -46.34 -42.76
C TRP A 306 -17.63 -46.65 -42.78
N LYS A 307 -18.51 -45.65 -42.91
CA LYS A 307 -19.96 -45.88 -43.11
C LYS A 307 -20.24 -46.66 -44.39
N LEU A 308 -19.58 -46.32 -45.50
CA LEU A 308 -19.71 -47.04 -46.77
C LEU A 308 -19.24 -48.50 -46.65
N ILE A 309 -18.09 -48.72 -45.99
CA ILE A 309 -17.57 -50.06 -45.72
C ILE A 309 -18.53 -50.85 -44.82
N LEU A 310 -19.04 -50.25 -43.75
CA LEU A 310 -20.01 -50.87 -42.84
C LEU A 310 -21.31 -51.23 -43.58
N SER A 311 -21.89 -50.34 -44.39
CA SER A 311 -23.07 -50.68 -45.20
C SER A 311 -22.80 -51.82 -46.19
N SER A 312 -21.62 -51.85 -46.81
CA SER A 312 -21.22 -52.96 -47.69
C SER A 312 -21.06 -54.28 -46.91
N LYS A 313 -20.67 -54.24 -45.63
CA LYS A 313 -20.60 -55.44 -44.78
C LYS A 313 -21.96 -55.85 -44.22
N ASP A 314 -22.86 -54.92 -43.93
CA ASP A 314 -24.25 -55.24 -43.62
C ASP A 314 -24.96 -55.89 -44.82
N ASP A 315 -24.72 -55.40 -46.04
CA ASP A 315 -25.21 -56.03 -47.29
C ASP A 315 -24.63 -57.44 -47.48
N GLU A 316 -23.32 -57.64 -47.33
CA GLU A 316 -22.70 -58.98 -47.35
C GLU A 316 -23.29 -59.91 -46.26
N ILE A 317 -23.52 -59.40 -45.05
CA ILE A 317 -24.16 -60.14 -43.95
C ILE A 317 -25.59 -60.53 -44.32
N ILE A 318 -26.35 -59.66 -44.98
CA ILE A 318 -27.70 -59.96 -45.49
C ILE A 318 -27.63 -61.06 -46.56
N GLU A 319 -26.69 -61.01 -47.50
CA GLU A 319 -26.49 -62.07 -48.49
C GLU A 319 -26.12 -63.41 -47.83
N TYR A 320 -25.21 -63.42 -46.84
CA TYR A 320 -24.85 -64.63 -46.11
C TYR A 320 -26.01 -65.17 -45.27
N GLN A 321 -26.82 -64.31 -44.64
CA GLN A 321 -28.04 -64.73 -43.93
C GLN A 321 -29.07 -65.35 -44.89
N GLN A 322 -29.28 -64.77 -46.07
CA GLN A 322 -30.12 -65.35 -47.12
C GLN A 322 -29.55 -66.69 -47.63
N MET A 323 -28.24 -66.81 -47.81
CA MET A 323 -27.61 -68.05 -48.24
C MET A 323 -27.75 -69.15 -47.18
N LEU A 324 -27.56 -68.82 -45.90
CA LEU A 324 -27.80 -69.73 -44.77
C LEU A 324 -29.27 -70.14 -44.66
N HIS A 325 -30.22 -69.23 -44.91
CA HIS A 325 -31.64 -69.56 -44.97
C HIS A 325 -31.94 -70.55 -46.10
N ASN A 326 -31.50 -70.24 -47.32
CA ASN A 326 -31.63 -71.10 -48.49
C ASN A 326 -30.98 -72.49 -48.31
N LEU A 327 -29.86 -72.58 -47.59
CA LEU A 327 -29.21 -73.85 -47.25
C LEU A 327 -29.98 -74.63 -46.18
N ARG A 328 -30.54 -73.95 -45.16
CA ARG A 328 -31.41 -74.58 -44.15
C ARG A 328 -32.71 -75.10 -44.75
N GLU A 329 -33.32 -74.38 -45.70
CA GLU A 329 -34.48 -74.88 -46.44
C GLU A 329 -34.14 -76.09 -47.33
N LYS A 330 -33.02 -76.04 -48.05
CA LYS A 330 -32.54 -77.20 -48.83
C LYS A 330 -32.25 -78.42 -47.96
N LEU A 331 -31.67 -78.23 -46.78
CA LEU A 331 -31.47 -79.30 -45.79
C LEU A 331 -32.81 -79.89 -45.33
N LYS A 332 -33.76 -79.03 -44.95
CA LYS A 332 -35.11 -79.43 -44.51
C LYS A 332 -35.86 -80.20 -45.60
N ASN A 333 -35.78 -79.75 -46.84
CA ASN A 333 -36.42 -80.42 -47.99
C ASN A 333 -35.75 -81.77 -48.28
N ALA A 334 -34.41 -81.83 -48.29
CA ALA A 334 -33.67 -83.09 -48.45
C ALA A 334 -33.97 -84.09 -47.33
N GLN A 335 -34.20 -83.62 -46.10
CA GLN A 335 -34.59 -84.48 -44.99
C GLN A 335 -36.04 -84.98 -45.11
N LEU A 336 -36.99 -84.13 -45.57
CA LEU A 336 -38.35 -84.55 -45.91
C LEU A 336 -38.37 -85.59 -47.04
N ASP A 337 -37.52 -85.45 -48.06
CA ASP A 337 -37.39 -86.43 -49.15
C ASP A 337 -36.72 -87.74 -48.66
N ALA A 338 -35.76 -87.67 -47.72
CA ALA A 338 -35.19 -88.85 -47.07
C ALA A 338 -36.22 -89.60 -46.22
N ASP A 339 -36.99 -88.89 -45.39
CA ASP A 339 -38.06 -89.49 -44.58
C ASP A 339 -39.16 -90.09 -45.46
N LYS A 340 -39.53 -89.43 -46.57
CA LYS A 340 -40.44 -89.95 -47.58
C LYS A 340 -39.89 -91.21 -48.28
N SER A 341 -38.59 -91.26 -48.57
CA SER A 341 -37.92 -92.44 -49.12
C SER A 341 -37.92 -93.60 -48.12
N ASN A 342 -37.64 -93.31 -46.84
CA ASN A 342 -37.72 -94.29 -45.74
C ASN A 342 -39.15 -94.84 -45.57
N VAL A 343 -40.17 -93.99 -45.62
CA VAL A 343 -41.59 -94.41 -45.57
C VAL A 343 -41.95 -95.27 -46.78
N MET A 344 -41.50 -94.92 -47.99
CA MET A 344 -41.72 -95.76 -49.18
C MET A 344 -41.03 -97.12 -49.07
N ALA A 345 -39.79 -97.17 -48.55
CA ALA A 345 -39.06 -98.41 -48.33
C ALA A 345 -39.74 -99.30 -47.28
N LEU A 346 -40.24 -98.71 -46.19
CA LEU A 346 -41.04 -99.43 -45.18
C LEU A 346 -42.37 -99.93 -45.74
N GLN A 347 -43.06 -99.12 -46.55
CA GLN A 347 -44.33 -99.50 -47.17
C GLN A 347 -44.16 -100.61 -48.22
N GLN A 348 -43.07 -100.58 -48.99
CA GLN A 348 -42.69 -101.70 -49.87
C GLN A 348 -42.30 -102.94 -49.06
N GLY A 349 -41.52 -102.79 -47.98
CA GLY A 349 -41.18 -103.90 -47.08
C GLY A 349 -42.41 -104.54 -46.42
N ILE A 350 -43.47 -103.77 -46.16
CA ILE A 350 -44.78 -104.29 -45.72
C ILE A 350 -45.47 -105.06 -46.85
N GLN A 351 -45.49 -104.55 -48.08
CA GLN A 351 -46.03 -105.29 -49.24
C GLN A 351 -45.24 -106.58 -49.53
N GLU A 352 -43.92 -106.60 -49.32
CA GLU A 352 -43.07 -107.79 -49.42
C GLU A 352 -43.37 -108.79 -48.28
N ARG A 353 -43.66 -108.32 -47.07
CA ARG A 353 -44.15 -109.19 -45.97
C ARG A 353 -45.55 -109.74 -46.23
N ASP A 354 -46.49 -108.93 -46.69
CA ASP A 354 -47.86 -109.34 -46.99
C ASP A 354 -47.91 -110.32 -48.18
N SER A 355 -47.07 -110.11 -49.19
CA SER A 355 -46.92 -111.08 -50.30
C SER A 355 -46.18 -112.35 -49.87
N GLN A 356 -45.22 -112.30 -48.94
CA GLN A 356 -44.68 -113.51 -48.31
C GLN A 356 -45.72 -114.26 -47.47
N ILE A 357 -46.58 -113.57 -46.73
CA ILE A 357 -47.69 -114.19 -45.96
C ILE A 357 -48.71 -114.84 -46.91
N LYS A 358 -49.06 -114.16 -48.02
CA LYS A 358 -49.88 -114.78 -49.08
C LYS A 358 -49.18 -116.01 -49.68
N MET A 359 -47.93 -115.89 -50.11
CA MET A 359 -47.20 -117.02 -50.68
C MET A 359 -47.05 -118.19 -49.70
N LEU A 360 -46.90 -117.96 -48.39
CA LEU A 360 -46.87 -119.03 -47.39
C LEU A 360 -48.25 -119.68 -47.19
N THR A 361 -49.32 -118.88 -47.23
CA THR A 361 -50.70 -119.39 -47.16
C THR A 361 -51.04 -120.21 -48.41
N GLU A 362 -50.70 -119.69 -49.58
CA GLU A 362 -50.83 -120.36 -50.87
C GLU A 362 -49.94 -121.60 -50.92
N GLN A 363 -48.67 -121.56 -50.46
CA GLN A 363 -47.79 -122.74 -50.39
C GLN A 363 -48.34 -123.85 -49.49
N VAL A 364 -49.03 -123.54 -48.38
CA VAL A 364 -49.72 -124.58 -47.60
C VAL A 364 -50.89 -125.17 -48.38
N GLU A 365 -51.70 -124.34 -49.05
CA GLU A 365 -52.83 -124.79 -49.88
C GLU A 365 -52.40 -125.42 -51.23
N GLN A 366 -51.15 -125.21 -51.63
CA GLN A 366 -50.58 -125.61 -52.92
C GLN A 366 -49.63 -126.80 -52.79
N HIS A 367 -48.89 -126.99 -51.69
CA HIS A 367 -48.23 -128.27 -51.40
C HIS A 367 -49.24 -129.41 -51.25
N THR A 368 -50.46 -129.14 -50.77
CA THR A 368 -51.58 -130.09 -50.80
C THR A 368 -52.14 -130.37 -52.21
N LYS A 369 -51.77 -129.60 -53.24
CA LYS A 369 -52.24 -129.74 -54.64
C LYS A 369 -51.11 -130.02 -55.65
N GLU A 370 -49.85 -129.82 -55.26
CA GLU A 370 -48.65 -130.07 -56.05
C GLU A 370 -48.06 -131.45 -55.81
N MET A 371 -48.33 -132.08 -54.65
CA MET A 371 -48.07 -133.51 -54.47
C MET A 371 -48.85 -134.36 -55.48
N GLU A 372 -49.94 -133.84 -56.06
CA GLU A 372 -50.72 -134.45 -57.15
C GLU A 372 -50.22 -134.06 -58.57
N LYS A 373 -49.38 -133.02 -58.71
CA LYS A 373 -49.00 -132.43 -60.01
C LYS A 373 -47.51 -132.45 -60.34
N ASN A 374 -46.62 -132.59 -59.35
CA ASN A 374 -45.17 -132.61 -59.56
C ASN A 374 -44.69 -133.82 -60.38
N THR A 375 -45.55 -134.79 -60.66
CA THR A 375 -45.33 -135.87 -61.64
C THR A 375 -45.20 -135.37 -63.08
N PHE A 376 -45.69 -134.17 -63.42
CA PHE A 376 -45.85 -133.71 -64.82
C PHE A 376 -44.94 -132.56 -65.26
N ILE A 377 -44.32 -131.80 -64.35
CA ILE A 377 -43.55 -130.58 -64.70
C ILE A 377 -42.04 -130.88 -64.90
N ILE A 378 -41.61 -132.11 -64.63
CA ILE A 378 -40.22 -132.58 -64.84
C ILE A 378 -39.84 -132.67 -66.33
N GLU A 379 -40.83 -132.75 -67.23
CA GLU A 379 -40.62 -133.07 -68.65
C GLU A 379 -40.06 -131.89 -69.49
N ASP A 380 -40.68 -130.70 -69.45
CA ASP A 380 -40.62 -129.75 -70.58
C ASP A 380 -39.57 -128.61 -70.49
N LEU A 381 -39.48 -127.89 -69.37
CA LEU A 381 -38.88 -126.53 -69.37
C LEU A 381 -37.38 -126.48 -69.06
N LYS A 382 -36.60 -127.25 -69.83
CA LYS A 382 -35.14 -127.34 -69.72
C LYS A 382 -34.35 -126.41 -70.67
N ASN A 383 -34.99 -125.86 -71.70
CA ASN A 383 -34.27 -125.56 -72.97
C ASN A 383 -34.18 -124.11 -73.47
N GLU A 384 -34.81 -123.09 -72.88
CA GLU A 384 -34.76 -121.71 -73.41
C GLU A 384 -34.07 -120.70 -72.47
N LEU A 385 -32.73 -120.74 -72.42
CA LEU A 385 -31.91 -119.75 -71.70
C LEU A 385 -30.61 -119.42 -72.47
N GLN A 386 -30.67 -118.41 -73.33
CA GLN A 386 -29.59 -117.60 -73.96
C GLN A 386 -30.27 -116.54 -74.88
N ARG A 387 -29.72 -115.36 -75.22
CA ARG A 387 -28.36 -114.78 -75.10
C ARG A 387 -28.45 -113.24 -74.98
N ASN A 388 -27.32 -112.52 -74.82
CA ASN A 388 -27.32 -111.10 -74.37
C ASN A 388 -26.14 -110.27 -74.95
N LYS A 389 -26.16 -108.92 -74.77
CA LYS A 389 -25.14 -107.87 -75.15
C LYS A 389 -25.15 -107.43 -76.64
N GLY A 390 -24.74 -106.21 -77.06
CA GLY A 390 -24.19 -104.97 -76.45
C GLY A 390 -23.78 -103.99 -77.61
N THR A 391 -23.17 -102.78 -77.50
CA THR A 391 -22.70 -101.86 -76.43
C THR A 391 -22.46 -100.44 -77.07
N SER A 392 -22.05 -99.37 -76.36
CA SER A 392 -21.79 -98.01 -76.96
C SER A 392 -20.64 -97.23 -76.29
N THR A 393 -19.98 -96.30 -77.02
CA THR A 393 -18.77 -95.56 -76.58
C THR A 393 -18.74 -94.09 -77.07
N LEU A 394 -19.17 -93.13 -76.24
CA LEU A 394 -19.00 -91.69 -76.53
C LEU A 394 -18.84 -90.78 -75.28
N SER A 395 -18.95 -91.32 -74.06
CA SER A 395 -19.19 -90.51 -72.85
C SER A 395 -17.94 -89.89 -72.18
N GLN A 396 -16.72 -90.23 -72.61
CA GLN A 396 -15.53 -89.97 -71.80
C GLN A 396 -14.86 -88.60 -72.04
N GLN A 397 -15.00 -88.00 -73.23
CA GLN A 397 -14.23 -86.82 -73.61
C GLN A 397 -14.73 -85.52 -72.90
N THR A 398 -16.03 -85.40 -72.68
CA THR A 398 -16.68 -84.22 -72.08
C THR A 398 -16.38 -84.04 -70.58
N HIS A 399 -15.83 -85.06 -69.91
CA HIS A 399 -15.57 -85.01 -68.47
C HIS A 399 -14.29 -84.22 -68.13
N TYR A 400 -13.26 -84.30 -68.98
CA TYR A 400 -11.92 -83.77 -68.69
C TYR A 400 -11.91 -82.24 -68.57
N MET A 401 -12.51 -81.53 -69.52
CA MET A 401 -12.60 -80.06 -69.52
C MET A 401 -13.34 -79.50 -68.29
N LYS A 402 -14.29 -80.25 -67.72
CA LYS A 402 -15.06 -79.85 -66.51
C LYS A 402 -14.27 -79.99 -65.20
N ILE A 403 -13.11 -80.64 -65.23
CA ILE A 403 -12.21 -80.75 -64.07
C ILE A 403 -11.23 -79.59 -64.08
N GLN A 404 -10.67 -79.27 -65.25
CA GLN A 404 -9.62 -78.25 -65.39
C GLN A 404 -10.10 -76.83 -64.99
N SER A 405 -11.31 -76.44 -65.39
CA SER A 405 -11.89 -75.13 -65.00
C SER A 405 -12.26 -75.03 -63.51
N LYS A 406 -12.55 -76.16 -62.85
CA LYS A 406 -12.81 -76.16 -61.40
C LYS A 406 -11.55 -75.92 -60.58
N ILE A 407 -10.38 -76.33 -61.08
CA ILE A 407 -9.10 -76.15 -60.37
C ILE A 407 -8.75 -74.66 -60.29
N GLN A 408 -8.82 -73.93 -61.41
CA GLN A 408 -8.53 -72.48 -61.41
C GLN A 408 -9.47 -71.69 -60.47
N ILE A 409 -10.78 -71.98 -60.50
CA ILE A 409 -11.77 -71.32 -59.62
C ILE A 409 -11.51 -71.62 -58.13
N LEU A 410 -10.90 -72.78 -57.80
CA LEU A 410 -10.51 -73.09 -56.43
C LEU A 410 -9.19 -72.39 -56.05
N GLU A 411 -8.22 -72.31 -56.96
CA GLU A 411 -6.94 -71.62 -56.73
C GLU A 411 -7.12 -70.10 -56.49
N GLU A 412 -8.02 -69.46 -57.25
CA GLU A 412 -8.38 -68.04 -57.03
C GLU A 412 -9.04 -67.86 -55.66
N LYS A 413 -10.02 -68.69 -55.31
CA LYS A 413 -10.71 -68.63 -54.01
C LYS A 413 -9.79 -68.91 -52.82
N THR A 414 -8.78 -69.78 -52.96
CA THR A 414 -7.78 -69.95 -51.89
C THR A 414 -6.95 -68.68 -51.68
N LYS A 415 -6.58 -67.95 -52.74
CA LYS A 415 -5.82 -66.70 -52.62
C LYS A 415 -6.66 -65.53 -52.09
N GLU A 416 -7.97 -65.54 -52.36
CA GLU A 416 -8.90 -64.58 -51.75
C GLU A 416 -9.07 -64.87 -50.24
N ALA A 417 -9.26 -66.15 -49.87
CA ALA A 417 -9.35 -66.57 -48.47
C ALA A 417 -8.04 -66.33 -47.68
N GLU A 418 -6.88 -66.50 -48.31
CA GLU A 418 -5.56 -66.22 -47.71
C GLU A 418 -5.41 -64.72 -47.39
N ARG A 419 -5.79 -63.83 -48.31
CA ARG A 419 -5.78 -62.37 -48.07
C ARG A 419 -6.79 -61.93 -47.01
N THR A 420 -7.99 -62.52 -46.97
CA THR A 420 -8.97 -62.17 -45.91
C THR A 420 -8.52 -62.69 -44.55
N ALA A 421 -7.77 -63.79 -44.49
CA ALA A 421 -7.12 -64.25 -43.26
C ALA A 421 -5.99 -63.32 -42.81
N GLU A 422 -5.11 -62.87 -43.73
CA GLU A 422 -4.06 -61.88 -43.40
C GLU A 422 -4.64 -60.58 -42.83
N LEU A 423 -5.69 -60.03 -43.47
CA LEU A 423 -6.36 -58.82 -43.00
C LEU A 423 -7.07 -59.01 -41.65
N ALA A 424 -7.73 -60.15 -41.44
CA ALA A 424 -8.32 -60.48 -40.15
C ALA A 424 -7.25 -60.64 -39.04
N GLU A 425 -6.05 -61.14 -39.37
CA GLU A 425 -4.95 -61.24 -38.42
C GLU A 425 -4.31 -59.87 -38.11
N THR A 426 -4.24 -58.94 -39.07
CA THR A 426 -3.80 -57.56 -38.78
C THR A 426 -4.79 -56.83 -37.87
N ASP A 427 -6.09 -56.90 -38.17
CA ASP A 427 -7.13 -56.27 -37.34
C ASP A 427 -7.14 -56.87 -35.92
N ALA A 428 -7.01 -58.20 -35.78
CA ALA A 428 -6.91 -58.85 -34.49
C ALA A 428 -5.70 -58.36 -33.67
N ARG A 429 -4.52 -58.23 -34.30
CA ARG A 429 -3.30 -57.72 -33.63
C ARG A 429 -3.42 -56.24 -33.23
N GLU A 430 -4.10 -55.40 -34.01
CA GLU A 430 -4.36 -54.01 -33.62
C GLU A 430 -5.37 -53.93 -32.46
N LYS A 431 -6.43 -54.74 -32.48
CA LYS A 431 -7.40 -54.79 -31.37
C LYS A 431 -6.80 -55.38 -30.10
N ASP A 432 -5.95 -56.40 -30.18
CA ASP A 432 -5.18 -56.90 -29.04
C ASP A 432 -4.24 -55.82 -28.47
N LYS A 433 -3.63 -54.98 -29.33
CA LYS A 433 -2.79 -53.87 -28.89
C LYS A 433 -3.61 -52.78 -28.17
N GLU A 434 -4.75 -52.36 -28.73
CA GLU A 434 -5.69 -51.44 -28.05
C GLU A 434 -6.18 -52.02 -26.71
N LEU A 435 -6.46 -53.33 -26.66
CA LEU A 435 -6.90 -54.03 -25.46
C LEU A 435 -5.78 -54.09 -24.41
N VAL A 436 -4.53 -54.32 -24.80
CA VAL A 436 -3.36 -54.24 -23.90
C VAL A 436 -3.12 -52.81 -23.39
N GLU A 437 -3.25 -51.79 -24.25
CA GLU A 437 -3.12 -50.39 -23.82
C GLU A 437 -4.24 -49.95 -22.87
N THR A 438 -5.48 -50.37 -23.12
CA THR A 438 -6.63 -50.07 -22.25
C THR A 438 -6.57 -50.85 -20.94
N LEU A 439 -6.22 -52.15 -20.95
CA LEU A 439 -5.94 -52.92 -19.74
C LEU A 439 -4.79 -52.33 -18.92
N LYS A 440 -3.75 -51.81 -19.57
CA LYS A 440 -2.67 -51.11 -18.87
C LYS A 440 -3.19 -49.86 -18.17
N ARG A 441 -3.90 -48.97 -18.88
CA ARG A 441 -4.51 -47.76 -18.27
C ARG A 441 -5.44 -48.14 -17.12
N LEU A 442 -6.28 -49.17 -17.29
CA LEU A 442 -7.22 -49.65 -16.28
C LEU A 442 -6.49 -50.18 -15.04
N LYS A 443 -5.39 -50.93 -15.20
CA LYS A 443 -4.51 -51.35 -14.10
C LYS A 443 -3.79 -50.18 -13.42
N ASP A 444 -3.38 -49.17 -14.19
CA ASP A 444 -2.76 -47.95 -13.65
C ASP A 444 -3.79 -47.11 -12.86
N TYR A 445 -5.09 -47.16 -13.22
CA TYR A 445 -6.20 -46.63 -12.42
C TYR A 445 -6.49 -47.49 -11.17
N GLU A 446 -6.59 -48.82 -11.29
CA GLU A 446 -6.85 -49.75 -10.16
C GLU A 446 -5.76 -49.69 -9.08
N SER A 447 -4.51 -49.42 -9.48
CA SER A 447 -3.38 -49.21 -8.57
C SER A 447 -3.27 -47.77 -8.05
N GLY A 448 -4.13 -46.84 -8.47
CA GLY A 448 -4.15 -45.45 -8.04
C GLY A 448 -2.96 -44.60 -8.52
N VAL A 449 -2.27 -45.04 -9.57
CA VAL A 449 -1.06 -44.39 -10.12
C VAL A 449 -1.41 -43.46 -11.29
N TYR A 450 -2.51 -43.70 -12.01
CA TYR A 450 -2.96 -42.85 -13.10
C TYR A 450 -3.22 -41.40 -12.62
N GLY A 451 -2.63 -40.40 -13.31
CA GLY A 451 -2.71 -38.99 -12.94
C GLY A 451 -1.82 -38.57 -11.75
N LEU A 452 -1.24 -39.52 -11.00
CA LEU A 452 -0.37 -39.21 -9.85
C LEU A 452 0.90 -38.46 -10.26
N GLU A 453 1.47 -38.78 -11.42
CA GLU A 453 2.68 -38.10 -11.93
C GLU A 453 2.40 -36.63 -12.31
N GLU A 454 1.26 -36.36 -12.95
CA GLU A 454 0.80 -35.01 -13.28
C GLU A 454 0.55 -34.18 -12.01
N ALA A 455 -0.20 -34.74 -11.05
CA ALA A 455 -0.42 -34.10 -9.75
C ALA A 455 0.89 -33.86 -8.97
N VAL A 456 1.88 -34.77 -9.06
CA VAL A 456 3.21 -34.58 -8.46
C VAL A 456 4.00 -33.48 -9.16
N ILE A 457 3.84 -33.28 -10.47
CA ILE A 457 4.44 -32.16 -11.21
C ILE A 457 3.77 -30.84 -10.82
N GLU A 458 2.44 -30.80 -10.74
CA GLU A 458 1.69 -29.62 -10.29
C GLU A 458 2.08 -29.22 -8.84
N ILE A 459 2.11 -30.19 -7.91
CA ILE A 459 2.54 -29.97 -6.52
C ILE A 459 4.00 -29.46 -6.45
N LYS A 460 4.90 -29.92 -7.33
CA LYS A 460 6.28 -29.38 -7.42
C LYS A 460 6.27 -27.93 -7.92
N ASN A 461 5.46 -27.60 -8.92
CA ASN A 461 5.34 -26.25 -9.47
C ASN A 461 4.75 -25.27 -8.44
N CYS A 462 3.67 -25.63 -7.77
CA CYS A 462 3.08 -24.85 -6.67
C CYS A 462 4.08 -24.66 -5.51
N LYS A 463 4.82 -25.70 -5.10
CA LYS A 463 5.88 -25.58 -4.09
C LYS A 463 7.04 -24.69 -4.52
N ASN A 464 7.31 -24.55 -5.82
CA ASN A 464 8.32 -23.62 -6.33
C ASN A 464 7.78 -22.18 -6.37
N GLN A 465 6.51 -21.96 -6.74
CA GLN A 465 5.88 -20.64 -6.65
C GLN A 465 5.79 -20.14 -5.21
N ILE A 466 5.43 -21.00 -4.25
CA ILE A 466 5.44 -20.68 -2.81
C ILE A 466 6.85 -20.23 -2.38
N LYS A 467 7.91 -21.00 -2.68
CA LYS A 467 9.30 -20.60 -2.37
C LYS A 467 9.77 -19.30 -3.02
N ILE A 468 9.16 -18.88 -4.13
CA ILE A 468 9.45 -17.58 -4.75
C ILE A 468 8.73 -16.48 -3.96
N ARG A 469 7.44 -16.67 -3.65
CA ARG A 469 6.64 -15.76 -2.79
C ARG A 469 7.24 -15.60 -1.40
N ASP A 470 7.70 -16.67 -0.76
CA ASP A 470 8.35 -16.63 0.55
C ASP A 470 9.61 -15.73 0.52
N ARG A 471 10.38 -15.78 -0.58
CA ARG A 471 11.57 -14.93 -0.79
C ARG A 471 11.21 -13.48 -1.09
N GLU A 472 10.15 -13.26 -1.87
CA GLU A 472 9.61 -11.91 -2.13
C GLU A 472 9.15 -11.26 -0.81
N ILE A 473 8.44 -12.01 0.02
CA ILE A 473 8.02 -11.60 1.38
C ILE A 473 9.24 -11.35 2.27
N GLU A 474 10.22 -12.25 2.30
CA GLU A 474 11.47 -12.05 3.06
C GLU A 474 12.21 -10.76 2.67
N VAL A 475 12.24 -10.40 1.37
CA VAL A 475 12.85 -9.15 0.89
C VAL A 475 12.01 -7.96 1.33
N LEU A 476 10.70 -7.99 1.13
CA LEU A 476 9.79 -6.91 1.55
C LEU A 476 9.82 -6.68 3.06
N THR A 477 9.88 -7.73 3.90
CA THR A 477 10.06 -7.58 5.36
C THR A 477 11.42 -6.95 5.68
N LYS A 478 12.51 -7.32 4.99
CA LYS A 478 13.82 -6.68 5.17
C LYS A 478 13.84 -5.22 4.70
N GLU A 479 12.98 -4.82 3.78
CA GLU A 479 12.81 -3.43 3.35
C GLU A 479 11.92 -2.63 4.31
N ILE A 480 10.80 -3.21 4.76
CA ILE A 480 9.94 -2.63 5.81
C ILE A 480 10.75 -2.35 7.07
N ASN A 481 11.48 -3.34 7.60
CA ASN A 481 12.29 -3.16 8.81
C ASN A 481 13.39 -2.07 8.63
N LYS A 482 13.94 -1.91 7.42
CA LYS A 482 14.90 -0.82 7.11
C LYS A 482 14.24 0.55 7.02
N LEU A 483 13.00 0.62 6.56
CA LEU A 483 12.21 1.86 6.53
C LEU A 483 11.73 2.23 7.94
N GLU A 484 11.34 1.25 8.74
CA GLU A 484 10.94 1.41 10.14
C GLU A 484 12.12 1.88 11.01
N MET A 485 13.32 1.30 10.84
CA MET A 485 14.54 1.83 11.48
C MET A 485 14.77 3.30 11.10
N LYS A 486 14.68 3.67 9.81
CA LYS A 486 14.82 5.07 9.38
C LYS A 486 13.73 6.00 9.91
N ILE A 487 12.51 5.50 10.09
CA ILE A 487 11.42 6.25 10.72
C ILE A 487 11.76 6.52 12.18
N ASN A 488 12.30 5.53 12.90
CA ASN A 488 12.76 5.70 14.28
C ASN A 488 13.96 6.67 14.34
N ASP A 489 14.97 6.52 13.48
CA ASP A 489 16.10 7.47 13.38
C ASP A 489 15.61 8.93 13.21
N PHE A 490 14.59 9.15 12.37
CA PHE A 490 13.97 10.48 12.18
C PHE A 490 13.03 10.92 13.32
N LEU A 491 12.46 9.99 14.10
CA LEU A 491 11.65 10.32 15.28
C LEU A 491 12.58 10.73 16.43
N ASP A 492 13.67 9.99 16.65
CA ASP A 492 14.69 10.28 17.65
C ASP A 492 15.38 11.64 17.35
N GLU A 493 15.70 11.94 16.08
CA GLU A 493 16.19 13.27 15.66
C GLU A 493 15.16 14.37 15.95
N ASN A 494 13.87 14.13 15.68
CA ASN A 494 12.79 15.09 15.91
C ASN A 494 12.54 15.32 17.41
N GLU A 495 12.64 14.27 18.24
CA GLU A 495 12.55 14.38 19.70
C GLU A 495 13.75 15.16 20.28
N ALA A 496 14.98 14.86 19.85
CA ALA A 496 16.18 15.61 20.25
C ALA A 496 16.17 17.09 19.76
N LEU A 497 15.54 17.37 18.61
CA LEU A 497 15.32 18.73 18.13
C LEU A 497 14.22 19.46 18.92
N ARG A 498 13.15 18.77 19.32
CA ARG A 498 12.09 19.33 20.20
C ARG A 498 12.63 19.66 21.58
N GLU A 499 13.37 18.73 22.20
CA GLU A 499 14.01 18.93 23.50
C GLU A 499 14.95 20.15 23.48
N ARG A 500 15.79 20.28 22.44
CA ARG A 500 16.68 21.42 22.25
C ARG A 500 15.95 22.77 22.08
N MET A 501 14.70 22.74 21.63
CA MET A 501 13.83 23.91 21.51
C MET A 501 12.89 24.10 22.72
N GLY A 502 13.01 23.28 23.76
CA GLY A 502 12.17 23.34 24.96
C GLY A 502 10.72 22.88 24.75
N LEU A 503 10.45 22.10 23.70
CA LEU A 503 9.11 21.64 23.32
C LEU A 503 8.86 20.20 23.76
N ASP A 504 7.70 19.95 24.37
CA ASP A 504 7.30 18.59 24.77
C ASP A 504 7.16 17.68 23.53
N PRO A 505 7.72 16.45 23.54
CA PRO A 505 7.68 15.53 22.40
C PRO A 505 6.28 15.25 21.85
N LYS A 506 5.23 15.33 22.66
CA LYS A 506 3.84 15.00 22.27
C LYS A 506 2.99 16.24 21.90
N THR A 507 3.50 17.45 22.07
CA THR A 507 2.78 18.65 21.63
C THR A 507 2.60 18.68 20.10
N MET A 508 1.37 18.98 19.67
CA MET A 508 1.07 19.27 18.26
C MET A 508 1.44 20.72 17.95
N ILE A 509 2.67 20.91 17.51
CA ILE A 509 3.12 22.14 16.86
C ILE A 509 2.33 22.30 15.55
N ASP A 510 1.79 23.49 15.27
CA ASP A 510 1.18 23.73 13.96
C ASP A 510 2.26 23.76 12.87
N LEU A 511 2.04 22.96 11.82
CA LEU A 511 2.91 22.83 10.66
C LEU A 511 2.31 23.46 9.40
N THR A 512 1.19 24.20 9.48
CA THR A 512 0.58 24.90 8.34
C THR A 512 1.57 25.85 7.66
N GLU A 513 2.22 26.76 8.40
CA GLU A 513 3.21 27.69 7.84
C GLU A 513 4.41 26.96 7.23
N PHE A 514 4.93 25.92 7.89
CA PHE A 514 6.03 25.11 7.37
C PHE A 514 5.65 24.35 6.09
N ARG A 515 4.43 23.80 6.04
CA ARG A 515 3.88 23.16 4.83
C ARG A 515 3.69 24.17 3.70
N ASN A 516 3.19 25.37 3.99
CA ASN A 516 3.00 26.43 3.02
C ASN A 516 4.35 26.94 2.47
N SER A 517 5.34 27.16 3.35
CA SER A 517 6.72 27.50 2.98
C SER A 517 7.38 26.40 2.13
N LYS A 518 7.23 25.12 2.51
CA LYS A 518 7.72 23.96 1.73
C LYS A 518 7.05 23.87 0.36
N ASN A 519 5.73 24.07 0.29
CA ASN A 519 4.97 24.06 -0.96
C ASN A 519 5.37 25.22 -1.88
N LEU A 520 5.50 26.44 -1.33
CA LEU A 520 5.98 27.61 -2.04
C LEU A 520 7.40 27.39 -2.59
N LYS A 521 8.31 26.85 -1.78
CA LYS A 521 9.68 26.53 -2.20
C LYS A 521 9.73 25.43 -3.27
N GLN A 522 8.83 24.44 -3.21
CA GLN A 522 8.67 23.45 -4.29
C GLN A 522 8.08 24.06 -5.57
N GLN A 523 7.17 25.04 -5.46
CA GLN A 523 6.67 25.80 -6.61
C GLN A 523 7.76 26.68 -7.23
N GLN A 524 8.58 27.34 -6.40
CA GLN A 524 9.77 28.09 -6.84
C GLN A 524 10.72 27.19 -7.63
N TYR A 525 11.13 26.04 -7.08
CA TYR A 525 11.96 25.08 -7.81
C TYR A 525 11.32 24.56 -9.10
N ARG A 526 9.99 24.42 -9.17
CA ARG A 526 9.29 24.06 -10.43
C ARG A 526 9.31 25.19 -11.46
N ALA A 527 9.12 26.43 -11.03
CA ALA A 527 9.19 27.61 -11.90
C ALA A 527 10.63 27.87 -12.39
N GLU A 528 11.62 27.75 -11.50
CA GLU A 528 13.05 27.84 -11.81
C GLU A 528 13.46 26.77 -12.83
N ASN A 529 13.09 25.50 -12.61
CA ASN A 529 13.33 24.44 -13.61
C ASN A 529 12.61 24.71 -14.95
N GLN A 530 11.43 25.33 -14.96
CA GLN A 530 10.76 25.72 -16.21
C GLN A 530 11.45 26.91 -16.93
N ILE A 531 12.08 27.81 -16.19
CA ILE A 531 12.89 28.91 -16.77
C ILE A 531 14.19 28.33 -17.34
N LEU A 532 14.90 27.49 -16.57
CA LEU A 532 16.13 26.82 -17.00
C LEU A 532 15.89 25.90 -18.21
N LEU A 533 14.76 25.20 -18.28
CA LEU A 533 14.39 24.41 -19.46
C LEU A 533 14.20 25.29 -20.71
N LYS A 534 13.52 26.44 -20.59
CA LYS A 534 13.36 27.39 -21.71
C LYS A 534 14.68 28.06 -22.12
N GLU A 535 15.57 28.31 -21.17
CA GLU A 535 16.91 28.80 -21.44
C GLU A 535 17.77 27.74 -22.15
N ILE A 536 17.67 26.46 -21.75
CA ILE A 536 18.27 25.34 -22.46
C ILE A 536 17.69 25.21 -23.88
N GLU A 537 16.37 25.32 -24.05
CA GLU A 537 15.70 25.29 -25.37
C GLU A 537 16.21 26.43 -26.27
N SER A 538 16.30 27.68 -25.78
CA SER A 538 16.82 28.81 -26.56
C SER A 538 18.31 28.67 -26.88
N LEU A 539 19.13 28.17 -25.95
CA LEU A 539 20.54 27.85 -26.19
C LEU A 539 20.71 26.67 -27.16
N GLU A 540 19.78 25.71 -27.20
CA GLU A 540 19.75 24.67 -28.22
C GLU A 540 19.36 25.23 -29.60
N GLU A 541 18.40 26.16 -29.68
CA GLU A 541 18.06 26.87 -30.92
C GLU A 541 19.23 27.72 -31.43
N GLU A 542 19.89 28.51 -30.57
CA GLU A 542 21.09 29.27 -30.93
C GLU A 542 22.23 28.34 -31.38
N ARG A 543 22.47 27.23 -30.68
CA ARG A 543 23.45 26.20 -31.07
C ARG A 543 23.09 25.58 -32.42
N LEU A 544 21.82 25.34 -32.70
CA LEU A 544 21.36 24.83 -33.99
C LEU A 544 21.55 25.87 -35.10
N ASP A 545 21.29 27.15 -34.85
CA ASP A 545 21.45 28.25 -35.81
C ASP A 545 22.91 28.59 -36.09
N LEU A 546 23.77 28.58 -35.07
CA LEU A 546 25.22 28.63 -35.24
C LEU A 546 25.71 27.41 -36.05
N LYS A 547 25.16 26.21 -35.80
CA LYS A 547 25.45 25.00 -36.60
C LYS A 547 24.83 25.02 -38.01
N LYS A 548 23.80 25.84 -38.29
CA LYS A 548 23.32 26.14 -39.65
C LYS A 548 24.29 27.11 -40.33
N LYS A 549 24.64 28.23 -39.69
CA LYS A 549 25.61 29.24 -40.18
C LYS A 549 26.99 28.63 -40.46
N ILE A 550 27.53 27.79 -39.57
CA ILE A 550 28.79 27.06 -39.80
C ILE A 550 28.68 26.13 -41.00
N ARG A 551 27.56 25.40 -41.18
CA ARG A 551 27.35 24.56 -42.38
C ARG A 551 27.20 25.37 -43.66
N GLN A 552 26.54 26.52 -43.62
CA GLN A 552 26.48 27.46 -44.75
C GLN A 552 27.88 28.00 -45.09
N MET A 553 28.62 28.51 -44.11
CA MET A 553 30.01 28.99 -44.32
C MET A 553 30.94 27.88 -44.80
N ALA A 554 30.81 26.64 -44.32
CA ALA A 554 31.58 25.50 -44.79
C ALA A 554 31.18 25.09 -46.22
N GLN A 555 29.88 25.12 -46.56
CA GLN A 555 29.42 24.84 -47.92
C GLN A 555 29.80 25.96 -48.89
N GLU A 556 29.81 27.22 -48.45
CA GLU A 556 30.30 28.35 -49.24
C GLU A 556 31.82 28.30 -49.42
N LYS A 557 32.60 28.06 -48.35
CA LYS A 557 34.04 27.83 -48.48
C LYS A 557 34.31 26.65 -49.43
N GLY A 558 33.59 25.54 -49.28
CA GLY A 558 33.68 24.38 -50.19
C GLY A 558 33.34 24.73 -51.65
N LYS A 559 32.26 25.48 -51.90
CA LYS A 559 31.87 25.97 -53.24
C LYS A 559 32.91 26.93 -53.82
N ARG A 560 33.47 27.84 -53.01
CA ARG A 560 34.52 28.78 -53.42
C ARG A 560 35.81 28.03 -53.74
N ILE A 561 36.26 27.12 -52.87
CA ILE A 561 37.44 26.26 -53.08
C ILE A 561 37.28 25.41 -54.35
N ALA A 562 36.13 24.76 -54.55
CA ALA A 562 35.84 23.99 -55.77
C ALA A 562 35.79 24.86 -57.04
N ALA A 563 35.30 26.10 -56.96
CA ALA A 563 35.31 27.06 -58.07
C ALA A 563 36.69 27.70 -58.31
N SER A 564 37.59 27.70 -57.32
CA SER A 564 38.96 28.22 -57.41
C SER A 564 40.02 27.16 -57.72
N GLY A 565 39.68 25.86 -57.65
CA GLY A 565 40.56 24.76 -58.05
C GLY A 565 41.75 24.49 -57.13
N LEU A 566 41.75 25.04 -55.91
CA LEU A 566 42.84 24.88 -54.93
C LEU A 566 42.56 23.72 -53.97
N THR A 567 43.63 23.11 -53.44
CA THR A 567 43.54 22.01 -52.47
C THR A 567 43.40 22.52 -51.03
N ILE A 568 43.06 21.62 -50.11
CA ILE A 568 42.67 21.97 -48.72
C ILE A 568 43.86 22.45 -47.86
N GLU A 569 45.09 22.17 -48.26
CA GLU A 569 46.30 22.40 -47.45
C GLU A 569 46.79 23.87 -47.49
N ASP A 570 46.51 24.62 -48.56
CA ASP A 570 47.05 25.98 -48.79
C ASP A 570 46.50 27.09 -47.85
N LEU A 571 45.48 26.79 -47.03
CA LEU A 571 44.74 27.81 -46.26
C LEU A 571 45.14 27.94 -44.78
N ASN A 572 46.05 27.12 -44.25
CA ASN A 572 46.42 27.13 -42.82
C ASN A 572 47.52 28.16 -42.42
N ILE A 573 47.92 29.05 -43.33
CA ILE A 573 49.13 29.90 -43.16
C ILE A 573 48.81 31.37 -42.79
N THR A 574 47.59 31.84 -43.05
CA THR A 574 47.31 33.29 -43.18
C THR A 574 46.62 33.94 -41.97
N GLU A 575 47.17 33.78 -40.75
CA GLU A 575 46.66 34.51 -39.58
C GLU A 575 47.77 34.90 -38.58
N LYS A 576 48.53 35.96 -38.90
CA LYS A 576 49.52 36.61 -38.02
C LYS A 576 49.63 38.13 -38.25
N PHE A 577 48.95 38.93 -37.42
CA PHE A 577 49.22 40.38 -37.15
C PHE A 577 49.07 41.32 -38.38
N PRO A 578 49.10 42.68 -38.26
CA PRO A 578 49.47 43.61 -37.16
C PRO A 578 48.25 44.33 -36.53
N GLN A 579 48.29 45.20 -35.50
CA GLN A 579 49.31 46.02 -34.81
C GLN A 579 49.78 47.32 -35.49
N GLU A 580 49.01 48.42 -35.41
CA GLU A 580 49.54 49.79 -35.14
C GLU A 580 48.45 50.87 -35.04
N ASN A 581 48.48 51.71 -33.98
CA ASN A 581 48.84 53.13 -34.10
C ASN A 581 48.77 53.91 -32.77
N ARG A 582 49.71 54.85 -32.58
CA ARG A 582 49.66 55.95 -31.60
C ARG A 582 50.11 57.23 -32.30
N MET A 583 49.38 58.33 -32.16
CA MET A 583 49.88 59.73 -32.04
C MET A 583 48.70 60.71 -32.02
N GLY A 584 48.82 61.82 -31.28
CA GLY A 584 47.73 62.83 -31.24
C GLY A 584 47.79 63.88 -30.12
N GLU A 585 48.96 64.34 -29.69
CA GLU A 585 49.03 65.51 -28.80
C GLU A 585 48.86 66.83 -29.58
N ARG A 586 47.94 67.71 -29.14
CA ARG A 586 48.29 69.07 -28.67
C ARG A 586 47.07 69.94 -28.29
N ASN A 587 47.26 70.69 -27.21
CA ASN A 587 46.67 71.99 -26.89
C ASN A 587 45.13 72.12 -26.90
N PHE A 588 44.52 72.10 -25.71
CA PHE A 588 43.63 73.19 -25.28
C PHE A 588 43.61 73.27 -23.75
N ASP A 589 44.39 74.22 -23.20
CA ASP A 589 44.21 74.65 -21.81
C ASP A 589 42.92 75.49 -21.67
N PHE A 590 42.51 75.71 -20.41
CA PHE A 590 41.37 76.55 -20.01
C PHE A 590 39.96 75.94 -20.21
N MET A 591 39.71 74.74 -19.66
CA MET A 591 38.44 74.54 -18.92
C MET A 591 38.47 73.40 -17.88
N SER A 592 37.70 73.63 -16.80
CA SER A 592 37.26 72.67 -15.77
C SER A 592 38.30 71.97 -14.88
N LEU A 593 38.74 72.71 -13.86
CA LEU A 593 39.27 72.15 -12.61
C LEU A 593 38.24 71.22 -11.90
N LYS A 594 36.95 71.39 -12.19
CA LYS A 594 35.83 70.60 -11.64
C LYS A 594 35.78 69.17 -12.22
N ASN A 595 36.09 69.02 -13.51
CA ASN A 595 36.19 67.70 -14.15
C ASN A 595 37.34 66.87 -13.57
N MET A 596 38.42 67.51 -13.11
CA MET A 596 39.51 66.82 -12.41
C MET A 596 39.04 66.23 -11.08
N SER A 597 38.31 67.00 -10.27
CA SER A 597 37.71 66.51 -9.02
C SER A 597 36.71 65.36 -9.26
N GLU A 598 35.86 65.45 -10.29
CA GLU A 598 34.92 64.38 -10.64
C GLU A 598 35.60 63.14 -11.23
N THR A 599 36.71 63.28 -11.95
CA THR A 599 37.47 62.12 -12.47
C THR A 599 38.39 61.50 -11.43
N GLN A 600 38.90 62.28 -10.47
CA GLN A 600 39.60 61.76 -9.28
C GLN A 600 38.65 60.94 -8.41
N SER A 601 37.51 61.51 -8.00
CA SER A 601 36.52 60.78 -7.19
C SER A 601 35.93 59.55 -7.91
N LYS A 602 35.71 59.61 -9.24
CA LYS A 602 35.34 58.42 -10.04
C LYS A 602 36.48 57.40 -10.14
N ASN A 603 37.73 57.82 -10.29
CA ASN A 603 38.88 56.89 -10.26
C ASN A 603 39.09 56.28 -8.86
N GLU A 604 38.84 57.01 -7.77
CA GLU A 604 38.90 56.48 -6.40
C GLU A 604 37.74 55.52 -6.08
N PHE A 605 36.57 55.73 -6.67
CA PHE A 605 35.46 54.77 -6.63
C PHE A 605 35.81 53.51 -7.42
N LEU A 606 36.21 53.67 -8.69
CA LEU A 606 36.61 52.55 -9.55
C LEU A 606 37.82 51.79 -9.01
N SER A 607 38.76 52.45 -8.32
CA SER A 607 39.88 51.77 -7.65
C SER A 607 39.42 50.96 -6.45
N ARG A 608 38.46 51.46 -5.66
CA ARG A 608 37.87 50.70 -4.55
C ARG A 608 37.07 49.50 -5.06
N GLU A 609 36.26 49.68 -6.10
CA GLU A 609 35.53 48.61 -6.77
C GLU A 609 36.47 47.58 -7.39
N LEU A 610 37.57 48.01 -8.04
CA LEU A 610 38.60 47.12 -8.57
C LEU A 610 39.24 46.28 -7.46
N ILE A 611 39.69 46.89 -6.36
CA ILE A 611 40.27 46.19 -5.20
C ILE A 611 39.25 45.23 -4.55
N GLU A 612 37.95 45.52 -4.62
CA GLU A 612 36.88 44.62 -4.18
C GLU A 612 36.71 43.43 -5.11
N LYS A 613 36.66 43.66 -6.43
CA LYS A 613 36.59 42.57 -7.43
C LYS A 613 37.87 41.74 -7.47
N GLU A 614 39.03 42.32 -7.17
CA GLU A 614 40.28 41.58 -6.96
C GLU A 614 40.19 40.70 -5.71
N ARG A 615 39.69 41.21 -4.57
CA ARG A 615 39.42 40.40 -3.37
C ARG A 615 38.42 39.27 -3.64
N ASP A 616 37.36 39.51 -4.41
CA ASP A 616 36.38 38.49 -4.78
C ASP A 616 36.93 37.46 -5.78
N LEU A 617 37.80 37.87 -6.69
CA LEU A 617 38.56 36.96 -7.55
C LEU A 617 39.57 36.12 -6.74
N GLU A 618 40.22 36.69 -5.73
CA GLU A 618 41.13 35.95 -4.84
C GLU A 618 40.36 34.94 -3.97
N ARG A 619 39.23 35.36 -3.38
CA ARG A 619 38.26 34.47 -2.71
C ARG A 619 37.85 33.33 -3.65
N SER A 620 37.42 33.65 -4.86
CA SER A 620 37.02 32.67 -5.89
C SER A 620 38.16 31.71 -6.25
N ARG A 621 39.40 32.20 -6.41
CA ARG A 621 40.59 31.37 -6.63
C ARG A 621 40.86 30.43 -5.46
N THR A 622 40.75 30.88 -4.21
CA THR A 622 40.93 29.98 -3.05
C THR A 622 39.84 28.91 -2.96
N ILE A 623 38.60 29.24 -3.34
CA ILE A 623 37.47 28.31 -3.40
C ILE A 623 37.70 27.28 -4.52
N ILE A 624 38.10 27.74 -5.72
CA ILE A 624 38.48 26.87 -6.84
C ILE A 624 39.67 25.96 -6.47
N ALA A 625 40.67 26.46 -5.74
CA ALA A 625 41.79 25.66 -5.27
C ALA A 625 41.35 24.57 -4.28
N LYS A 626 40.49 24.89 -3.31
CA LYS A 626 39.89 23.93 -2.36
C LYS A 626 39.04 22.87 -3.07
N PHE A 627 38.28 23.26 -4.10
CA PHE A 627 37.57 22.27 -4.93
C PHE A 627 38.54 21.43 -5.76
N GLN A 628 39.63 21.99 -6.29
CA GLN A 628 40.64 21.22 -7.04
C GLN A 628 41.43 20.24 -6.17
N THR A 629 41.70 20.52 -4.89
CA THR A 629 42.29 19.52 -3.98
C THR A 629 41.27 18.41 -3.69
N LYS A 630 40.04 18.77 -3.30
CA LYS A 630 39.00 17.78 -2.99
C LYS A 630 38.61 16.89 -4.18
N LEU A 631 38.68 17.41 -5.41
CA LEU A 631 38.47 16.63 -6.63
C LEU A 631 39.65 15.68 -6.89
N LYS A 632 40.90 16.07 -6.60
CA LYS A 632 42.06 15.16 -6.65
C LYS A 632 42.00 14.06 -5.58
N GLU A 633 41.54 14.39 -4.38
CA GLU A 633 41.30 13.44 -3.29
C GLU A 633 40.25 12.39 -3.71
N LEU A 634 39.08 12.82 -4.19
CA LEU A 634 38.02 11.92 -4.68
C LEU A 634 38.46 11.07 -5.89
N VAL A 635 39.33 11.58 -6.76
CA VAL A 635 39.92 10.79 -7.86
C VAL A 635 40.92 9.74 -7.34
N ALA A 636 41.66 10.05 -6.27
CA ALA A 636 42.54 9.07 -5.63
C ALA A 636 41.74 7.98 -4.88
N GLU A 637 40.67 8.36 -4.17
CA GLU A 637 39.76 7.43 -3.49
C GLU A 637 39.05 6.50 -4.49
N ASN A 638 38.49 7.04 -5.57
CA ASN A 638 37.90 6.23 -6.65
C ASN A 638 38.92 5.28 -7.29
N LYS A 639 40.17 5.70 -7.48
CA LYS A 639 41.23 4.82 -8.01
C LYS A 639 41.58 3.68 -7.05
N GLN A 640 41.62 3.95 -5.74
CA GLN A 640 41.84 2.91 -4.73
C GLN A 640 40.67 1.93 -4.63
N LEU A 641 39.43 2.41 -4.75
CA LEU A 641 38.23 1.56 -4.83
C LEU A 641 38.22 0.70 -6.10
N GLU A 642 38.62 1.26 -7.25
CA GLU A 642 38.81 0.50 -8.49
C GLU A 642 39.88 -0.59 -8.36
N GLU A 643 41.00 -0.31 -7.67
CA GLU A 643 42.06 -1.27 -7.41
C GLU A 643 41.61 -2.37 -6.45
N GLY A 644 40.90 -2.02 -5.37
CA GLY A 644 40.28 -2.99 -4.46
C GLY A 644 39.22 -3.86 -5.13
N MET A 645 38.38 -3.31 -6.01
CA MET A 645 37.43 -4.11 -6.79
C MET A 645 38.13 -5.08 -7.76
N LYS A 646 39.30 -4.71 -8.31
CA LYS A 646 40.11 -5.61 -9.15
C LYS A 646 40.74 -6.73 -8.32
N GLU A 647 41.23 -6.42 -7.12
CA GLU A 647 41.74 -7.42 -6.16
C GLU A 647 40.64 -8.40 -5.72
N ILE A 648 39.43 -7.91 -5.38
CA ILE A 648 38.26 -8.76 -5.05
C ILE A 648 37.87 -9.66 -6.24
N LEU A 649 37.76 -9.10 -7.45
CA LEU A 649 37.40 -9.87 -8.64
C LEU A 649 38.47 -10.92 -8.99
N GLN A 650 39.75 -10.65 -8.71
CA GLN A 650 40.80 -11.64 -8.88
C GLN A 650 40.72 -12.74 -7.82
N ALA A 651 40.51 -12.41 -6.54
CA ALA A 651 40.34 -13.39 -5.47
C ALA A 651 39.14 -14.34 -5.73
N ILE A 652 37.99 -13.81 -6.16
CA ILE A 652 36.81 -14.62 -6.54
C ILE A 652 37.13 -15.51 -7.75
N LYS A 653 37.92 -15.03 -8.71
CA LYS A 653 38.32 -15.79 -9.91
C LYS A 653 39.39 -16.85 -9.63
N GLU A 654 40.10 -16.73 -8.52
CA GLU A 654 41.02 -17.74 -7.99
C GLU A 654 40.26 -18.79 -7.15
N MET A 655 39.28 -18.37 -6.32
CA MET A 655 38.34 -19.29 -5.64
C MET A 655 37.57 -20.20 -6.60
N GLN A 656 37.31 -19.77 -7.84
CA GLN A 656 36.61 -20.59 -8.85
C GLN A 656 37.47 -21.66 -9.53
N LYS A 657 38.78 -21.78 -9.21
CA LYS A 657 39.68 -22.74 -9.89
C LYS A 657 39.88 -24.08 -9.18
N ASP A 658 39.81 -24.12 -7.85
CA ASP A 658 40.03 -25.35 -7.07
C ASP A 658 38.83 -25.65 -6.14
N PRO A 659 37.94 -26.60 -6.50
CA PRO A 659 36.67 -26.81 -5.80
C PRO A 659 36.72 -27.77 -4.60
N ASP A 660 37.90 -28.29 -4.20
CA ASP A 660 38.01 -29.45 -3.28
C ASP A 660 38.71 -29.15 -1.93
N VAL A 661 38.67 -27.90 -1.45
CA VAL A 661 39.14 -27.55 -0.09
C VAL A 661 37.96 -27.27 0.83
N LYS A 662 37.78 -28.13 1.84
CA LYS A 662 36.66 -28.07 2.79
C LYS A 662 36.85 -26.99 3.86
N GLY A 663 35.92 -26.04 3.91
CA GLY A 663 35.32 -25.57 5.17
C GLY A 663 36.26 -25.11 6.28
N GLY A 664 37.23 -24.27 5.96
CA GLY A 664 37.99 -23.47 6.93
C GLY A 664 37.96 -22.00 6.54
N GLU A 665 37.90 -21.10 7.53
CA GLU A 665 37.90 -19.65 7.29
C GLU A 665 39.28 -19.17 6.81
N ILE A 666 39.45 -19.09 5.48
CA ILE A 666 40.59 -18.40 4.87
C ILE A 666 40.29 -16.90 4.97
N SER A 667 40.91 -16.23 5.94
CA SER A 667 40.77 -14.78 6.13
C SER A 667 41.35 -14.04 4.92
N LEU A 668 40.47 -13.38 4.15
CA LEU A 668 40.82 -12.58 2.97
C LEU A 668 41.36 -11.22 3.39
N ILE A 669 42.66 -11.18 3.72
CA ILE A 669 43.41 -9.93 3.92
C ILE A 669 43.58 -9.26 2.56
N ILE A 670 42.94 -8.09 2.37
CA ILE A 670 42.99 -7.30 1.14
C ILE A 670 43.68 -5.96 1.47
N PRO A 671 44.99 -5.79 1.19
CA PRO A 671 45.74 -4.64 1.67
C PRO A 671 45.36 -3.29 1.05
N SER A 672 44.59 -3.26 -0.05
CA SER A 672 43.96 -2.03 -0.55
C SER A 672 42.81 -1.57 0.35
N LEU A 673 41.94 -2.49 0.76
CA LEU A 673 40.85 -2.24 1.70
C LEU A 673 41.36 -1.87 3.09
N GLU A 674 42.38 -2.55 3.63
CA GLU A 674 42.98 -2.16 4.91
C GLU A 674 43.55 -0.73 4.88
N ARG A 675 44.16 -0.31 3.76
CA ARG A 675 44.62 1.08 3.60
C ARG A 675 43.46 2.08 3.46
N LEU A 676 42.35 1.69 2.83
CA LEU A 676 41.13 2.52 2.78
C LEU A 676 40.50 2.65 4.17
N VAL A 677 40.45 1.57 4.95
CA VAL A 677 39.98 1.56 6.35
C VAL A 677 40.87 2.45 7.20
N ASN A 678 42.20 2.28 7.17
CA ASN A 678 43.14 3.13 7.90
C ASN A 678 43.02 4.62 7.49
N ALA A 679 42.72 4.91 6.21
CA ALA A 679 42.49 6.27 5.74
C ALA A 679 41.17 6.86 6.29
N ILE A 680 40.10 6.07 6.35
CA ILE A 680 38.82 6.45 6.96
C ILE A 680 38.98 6.64 8.47
N GLU A 681 39.68 5.73 9.16
CA GLU A 681 40.02 5.86 10.57
C GLU A 681 40.83 7.13 10.86
N SER A 682 41.80 7.48 9.99
CA SER A 682 42.56 8.72 10.13
C SER A 682 41.71 9.98 9.90
N LYS A 683 40.78 9.96 8.92
CA LYS A 683 39.81 11.07 8.72
C LYS A 683 38.83 11.21 9.89
N ASN A 684 38.46 10.10 10.53
CA ASN A 684 37.55 10.11 11.68
C ASN A 684 38.26 10.55 12.98
N ALA A 685 39.59 10.44 13.07
CA ALA A 685 40.39 10.91 14.20
C ALA A 685 40.48 12.45 14.30
N GLU A 686 40.26 13.19 13.20
CA GLU A 686 40.27 14.67 13.19
C GLU A 686 38.96 15.30 13.74
N GLY A 687 38.01 14.49 14.21
CA GLY A 687 37.06 14.90 15.24
C GLY A 687 35.87 15.75 14.79
N LEU A 688 34.84 15.10 14.22
CA LEU A 688 33.44 15.50 14.45
C LEU A 688 32.52 14.29 14.29
N PHE A 689 31.70 14.00 15.31
CA PHE A 689 30.76 12.87 15.42
C PHE A 689 31.42 11.48 15.66
N ASP A 690 31.23 10.90 16.85
CA ASP A 690 31.76 9.59 17.24
C ASP A 690 30.90 8.44 16.70
N ALA A 691 30.91 8.30 15.37
CA ALA A 691 30.21 7.22 14.67
C ALA A 691 30.74 5.84 15.07
N ASN A 692 32.01 5.73 15.49
CA ASN A 692 32.63 4.45 15.86
C ASN A 692 32.09 3.92 17.18
N LEU A 693 31.86 4.75 18.19
CA LEU A 693 31.23 4.31 19.44
C LEU A 693 29.79 3.83 19.19
N HIS A 694 29.01 4.55 18.38
CA HIS A 694 27.64 4.17 18.02
C HIS A 694 27.60 2.87 17.20
N LEU A 695 28.42 2.76 16.15
CA LEU A 695 28.52 1.55 15.34
C LEU A 695 29.00 0.35 16.16
N LYS A 696 29.91 0.55 17.12
CA LYS A 696 30.36 -0.53 18.00
C LYS A 696 29.25 -0.98 18.96
N ALA A 697 28.53 -0.06 19.60
CA ALA A 697 27.37 -0.40 20.41
C ALA A 697 26.29 -1.14 19.60
N GLN A 698 26.06 -0.73 18.35
CA GLN A 698 25.14 -1.41 17.43
C GLN A 698 25.64 -2.81 17.03
N VAL A 699 26.94 -2.99 16.77
CA VAL A 699 27.56 -4.30 16.49
C VAL A 699 27.48 -5.22 17.71
N ASP A 700 27.76 -4.73 18.91
CA ASP A 700 27.67 -5.51 20.15
C ASP A 700 26.21 -5.91 20.44
N GLN A 701 25.23 -5.01 20.22
CA GLN A 701 23.80 -5.33 20.33
C GLN A 701 23.33 -6.35 19.27
N LEU A 702 23.78 -6.22 18.02
CA LEU A 702 23.49 -7.19 16.94
C LEU A 702 24.19 -8.53 17.15
N THR A 703 25.31 -8.56 17.87
CA THR A 703 26.01 -9.78 18.29
C THR A 703 25.27 -10.49 19.41
N GLY A 704 24.78 -9.74 20.41
CA GLY A 704 23.88 -10.25 21.45
C GLY A 704 22.63 -10.90 20.86
N ARG A 705 21.88 -10.15 20.03
CA ARG A 705 20.70 -10.66 19.30
C ARG A 705 21.02 -11.87 18.40
N ASN A 706 22.22 -11.95 17.83
CA ASN A 706 22.64 -13.13 17.07
C ASN A 706 22.78 -14.37 17.96
N GLU A 707 23.37 -14.26 19.15
CA GLU A 707 23.53 -15.42 20.03
C GLU A 707 22.20 -15.81 20.72
N GLU A 708 21.31 -14.84 20.99
CA GLU A 708 19.91 -15.08 21.37
C GLU A 708 19.18 -15.88 20.27
N LEU A 709 19.16 -15.41 19.01
CA LEU A 709 18.55 -16.13 17.89
C LEU A 709 19.20 -17.50 17.63
N ARG A 710 20.51 -17.66 17.87
CA ARG A 710 21.20 -18.96 17.82
C ARG A 710 20.76 -19.87 18.97
N GLN A 711 20.50 -19.35 20.16
CA GLN A 711 19.96 -20.11 21.27
C GLN A 711 18.52 -20.54 21.00
N GLU A 712 17.62 -19.64 20.59
CA GLU A 712 16.26 -19.97 20.16
C GLU A 712 16.26 -21.04 19.05
N LEU A 713 17.16 -20.92 18.05
CA LEU A 713 17.30 -21.92 17.00
C LEU A 713 17.84 -23.27 17.50
N ARG A 714 18.72 -23.29 18.51
CA ARG A 714 19.16 -24.53 19.18
C ARG A 714 18.02 -25.17 19.97
N GLU A 715 17.22 -24.38 20.67
CA GLU A 715 16.10 -24.83 21.49
C GLU A 715 14.94 -25.33 20.63
N SER A 716 14.52 -24.57 19.63
CA SER A 716 13.53 -24.99 18.62
C SER A 716 13.95 -26.28 17.89
N ARG A 717 15.25 -26.45 17.55
CA ARG A 717 15.78 -27.72 17.00
C ARG A 717 15.69 -28.87 17.99
N LYS A 718 15.99 -28.62 19.27
CA LYS A 718 15.89 -29.62 20.36
C LYS A 718 14.43 -30.05 20.58
N GLU A 719 13.48 -29.12 20.51
CA GLU A 719 12.05 -29.41 20.55
C GLU A 719 11.58 -30.20 19.31
N ALA A 720 11.97 -29.79 18.10
CA ALA A 720 11.66 -30.52 16.87
C ALA A 720 12.20 -31.97 16.91
N ILE A 721 13.39 -32.18 17.47
CA ILE A 721 13.95 -33.52 17.73
C ILE A 721 13.10 -34.28 18.76
N ASN A 722 12.68 -33.64 19.86
CA ASN A 722 11.82 -34.27 20.87
C ASN A 722 10.45 -34.69 20.27
N TYR A 723 9.80 -33.81 19.52
CA TYR A 723 8.53 -34.12 18.84
C TYR A 723 8.71 -35.22 17.77
N SER A 724 9.82 -35.20 17.02
CA SER A 724 10.15 -36.27 16.07
C SER A 724 10.35 -37.63 16.77
N GLN A 725 11.02 -37.65 17.93
CA GLN A 725 11.15 -38.87 18.74
C GLN A 725 9.82 -39.34 19.35
N GLN A 726 8.93 -38.42 19.75
CA GLN A 726 7.58 -38.76 20.20
C GLN A 726 6.74 -39.34 19.06
N LEU A 727 6.79 -38.74 17.87
CA LEU A 727 6.13 -39.23 16.66
C LEU A 727 6.64 -40.64 16.29
N ALA A 728 7.96 -40.87 16.31
CA ALA A 728 8.54 -42.18 16.05
C ALA A 728 8.06 -43.24 17.06
N LYS A 729 7.97 -42.90 18.36
CA LYS A 729 7.41 -43.79 19.40
C LYS A 729 5.91 -44.03 19.22
N ALA A 730 5.15 -43.03 18.78
CA ALA A 730 3.73 -43.18 18.48
C ALA A 730 3.52 -44.09 17.27
N ASN A 731 4.27 -43.89 16.18
CA ASN A 731 4.21 -44.71 14.98
C ASN A 731 4.58 -46.17 15.28
N LEU A 732 5.67 -46.43 16.04
CA LEU A 732 6.03 -47.78 16.48
C LEU A 732 4.93 -48.46 17.33
N LYS A 733 4.12 -47.69 18.05
CA LYS A 733 2.96 -48.19 18.79
C LYS A 733 1.75 -48.46 17.89
N VAL A 734 1.53 -47.63 16.87
CA VAL A 734 0.53 -47.88 15.81
C VAL A 734 0.90 -49.14 15.03
N ASP A 735 2.13 -49.25 14.53
CA ASP A 735 2.71 -50.45 13.92
C ASP A 735 2.46 -51.73 14.74
N HIS A 736 2.60 -51.64 16.06
CA HIS A 736 2.39 -52.76 16.97
C HIS A 736 0.90 -53.13 17.11
N LEU A 737 0.03 -52.13 17.26
CA LEU A 737 -1.43 -52.32 17.31
C LEU A 737 -2.02 -52.77 15.97
N GLU A 738 -1.43 -52.38 14.83
CA GLU A 738 -1.79 -52.88 13.50
C GLU A 738 -1.36 -54.33 13.30
N LYS A 739 -0.19 -54.72 13.84
CA LYS A 739 0.24 -56.14 13.89
C LYS A 739 -0.64 -56.96 14.83
N GLU A 740 -1.01 -56.43 15.99
CA GLU A 740 -1.94 -57.07 16.94
C GLU A 740 -3.35 -57.22 16.34
N THR A 741 -3.91 -56.18 15.72
CA THR A 741 -5.24 -56.24 15.09
C THR A 741 -5.27 -57.06 13.81
N SER A 742 -4.18 -57.14 13.04
CA SER A 742 -4.09 -58.06 11.90
C SER A 742 -3.93 -59.53 12.33
N LEU A 743 -3.21 -59.81 13.42
CA LEU A 743 -3.20 -61.14 14.05
C LEU A 743 -4.60 -61.51 14.57
N LEU A 744 -5.31 -60.57 15.21
CA LEU A 744 -6.70 -60.79 15.66
C LEU A 744 -7.63 -61.08 14.48
N ARG A 745 -7.57 -60.31 13.38
CA ARG A 745 -8.34 -60.58 12.14
C ARG A 745 -8.00 -61.94 11.52
N GLN A 746 -6.74 -62.39 11.59
CA GLN A 746 -6.38 -63.74 11.15
C GLN A 746 -6.95 -64.84 12.06
N SER A 747 -7.25 -64.54 13.33
CA SER A 747 -7.92 -65.46 14.26
C SER A 747 -9.45 -65.53 14.14
N GLU A 748 -10.10 -64.53 13.53
CA GLU A 748 -11.56 -64.47 13.31
C GLU A 748 -12.10 -65.64 12.45
N GLY A 749 -11.22 -66.36 11.73
CA GLY A 749 -11.56 -67.56 10.96
C GLY A 749 -11.81 -68.82 11.79
N SER A 750 -11.66 -68.78 13.12
CA SER A 750 -11.86 -69.93 14.01
C SER A 750 -12.62 -69.55 15.28
N ASN A 751 -13.59 -70.37 15.69
CA ASN A 751 -14.34 -70.14 16.94
C ASN A 751 -13.38 -70.10 18.14
N VAL A 752 -13.14 -68.90 18.69
CA VAL A 752 -12.41 -68.71 19.95
C VAL A 752 -13.32 -69.11 21.12
N VAL A 753 -13.52 -70.41 21.27
CA VAL A 753 -13.74 -71.00 22.58
C VAL A 753 -12.48 -70.68 23.39
N PHE A 754 -12.62 -69.99 24.52
CA PHE A 754 -11.50 -69.76 25.43
C PHE A 754 -10.91 -71.11 25.84
N LYS A 755 -9.74 -71.44 25.29
CA LYS A 755 -9.09 -72.72 25.58
C LYS A 755 -8.50 -72.65 26.99
N GLY A 756 -9.25 -73.17 27.96
CA GLY A 756 -8.73 -73.42 29.30
C GLY A 756 -7.45 -74.24 29.23
N ILE A 757 -6.47 -73.91 30.08
CA ILE A 757 -5.17 -74.55 30.08
C ILE A 757 -5.35 -76.00 30.56
N GLU A 758 -5.32 -76.93 29.59
CA GLU A 758 -5.27 -78.36 29.86
C GLU A 758 -3.92 -78.70 30.51
N LEU A 759 -3.96 -79.47 31.60
CA LEU A 759 -2.76 -79.92 32.30
C LEU A 759 -1.93 -80.86 31.38
N PRO A 760 -0.59 -80.81 31.42
CA PRO A 760 0.25 -81.71 30.62
C PRO A 760 -0.05 -83.18 30.90
N ASP A 761 -0.11 -83.99 29.84
CA ASP A 761 -0.43 -85.42 29.91
C ASP A 761 0.49 -86.19 30.88
N GLY A 762 -0.11 -86.78 31.92
CA GLY A 762 0.55 -87.80 32.75
C GLY A 762 0.31 -87.74 34.26
N ILE A 763 -0.28 -86.66 34.81
CA ILE A 763 -0.45 -86.51 36.27
C ILE A 763 -1.93 -86.44 36.66
N ALA A 764 -2.40 -87.42 37.43
CA ALA A 764 -3.75 -87.43 38.00
C ALA A 764 -3.92 -86.31 39.06
N PRO A 765 -5.05 -85.59 39.07
CA PRO A 765 -5.20 -84.41 39.92
C PRO A 765 -5.40 -84.75 41.39
N SER A 766 -4.51 -84.26 42.25
CA SER A 766 -4.83 -83.98 43.65
C SER A 766 -5.63 -82.67 43.75
N SER A 767 -6.54 -82.59 44.72
CA SER A 767 -7.39 -81.40 44.92
C SER A 767 -6.57 -80.12 45.16
N THR A 768 -5.40 -80.23 45.81
CA THR A 768 -4.47 -79.11 46.04
C THR A 768 -3.95 -78.49 44.74
N ASN A 769 -3.71 -79.29 43.70
CA ASN A 769 -3.15 -78.79 42.45
C ASN A 769 -4.21 -78.05 41.62
N ILE A 770 -5.46 -78.51 41.65
CA ILE A 770 -6.61 -77.79 41.07
C ILE A 770 -6.87 -76.48 41.83
N ILE A 771 -6.80 -76.50 43.16
CA ILE A 771 -6.96 -75.28 43.97
C ILE A 771 -5.87 -74.26 43.63
N ASN A 772 -4.61 -74.69 43.46
CA ASN A 772 -3.51 -73.79 43.12
C ASN A 772 -3.67 -73.18 41.72
N SER A 773 -4.01 -73.95 40.69
CA SER A 773 -4.21 -73.38 39.35
C SER A 773 -5.43 -72.46 39.25
N LEU A 774 -6.49 -72.74 40.02
CA LEU A 774 -7.63 -71.82 40.16
C LEU A 774 -7.26 -70.53 40.92
N ASN A 775 -6.38 -70.62 41.93
CA ASN A 775 -5.86 -69.43 42.64
C ASN A 775 -4.96 -68.59 41.74
N GLU A 776 -4.07 -69.19 40.94
CA GLU A 776 -3.24 -68.49 39.95
C GLU A 776 -4.10 -67.80 38.88
N TYR A 777 -5.14 -68.48 38.39
CA TYR A 777 -6.12 -67.90 37.46
C TYR A 777 -6.90 -66.73 38.09
N LEU A 778 -7.31 -66.84 39.35
CA LEU A 778 -7.95 -65.76 40.08
C LEU A 778 -7.01 -64.56 40.30
N ILE A 779 -5.74 -64.80 40.61
CA ILE A 779 -4.72 -63.74 40.72
C ILE A 779 -4.52 -63.03 39.38
N HIS A 780 -4.47 -63.77 38.27
CA HIS A 780 -4.41 -63.19 36.93
C HIS A 780 -5.65 -62.34 36.60
N ILE A 781 -6.86 -62.83 36.91
CA ILE A 781 -8.10 -62.04 36.72
C ILE A 781 -8.07 -60.76 37.57
N LEU A 782 -7.62 -60.82 38.83
CA LEU A 782 -7.54 -59.65 39.70
C LEU A 782 -6.52 -58.62 39.19
N GLN A 783 -5.36 -59.07 38.69
CA GLN A 783 -4.36 -58.19 38.06
C GLN A 783 -4.87 -57.59 36.74
N GLU A 784 -5.57 -58.37 35.90
CA GLU A 784 -6.21 -57.82 34.70
C GLU A 784 -7.31 -56.80 35.06
N LEU A 785 -8.09 -57.06 36.11
CA LEU A 785 -9.15 -56.16 36.57
C LEU A 785 -8.56 -54.84 37.10
N GLU A 786 -7.54 -54.89 37.96
CA GLU A 786 -6.79 -53.71 38.43
C GLU A 786 -6.15 -52.93 37.26
N TYR A 787 -5.62 -53.63 36.26
CA TYR A 787 -5.08 -53.02 35.04
C TYR A 787 -6.16 -52.40 34.14
N LYS A 788 -7.40 -52.92 34.16
CA LYS A 788 -8.54 -52.37 33.43
C LYS A 788 -9.14 -51.18 34.18
N GLU A 789 -9.28 -51.23 35.50
CA GLU A 789 -9.73 -50.11 36.35
C GLU A 789 -8.77 -48.93 36.28
N SER A 790 -7.46 -49.16 36.39
CA SER A 790 -6.46 -48.09 36.23
C SER A 790 -6.46 -47.49 34.81
N LYS A 791 -6.72 -48.28 33.77
CA LYS A 791 -6.95 -47.75 32.41
C LYS A 791 -8.25 -46.95 32.31
N LEU A 792 -9.33 -47.42 32.91
CA LEU A 792 -10.64 -46.77 32.89
C LEU A 792 -10.54 -45.39 33.56
N LYS A 793 -9.91 -45.33 34.74
CA LYS A 793 -9.64 -44.07 35.44
C LYS A 793 -8.79 -43.09 34.63
N ASN A 794 -7.71 -43.55 33.99
CA ASN A 794 -6.90 -42.69 33.12
C ASN A 794 -7.71 -42.09 31.94
N VAL A 795 -8.74 -42.81 31.46
CA VAL A 795 -9.67 -42.33 30.44
C VAL A 795 -10.69 -41.36 31.03
N GLU A 796 -11.19 -41.58 32.25
CA GLU A 796 -12.06 -40.64 32.97
C GLU A 796 -11.35 -39.31 33.27
N ASP A 797 -10.13 -39.37 33.81
CA ASP A 797 -9.29 -38.19 34.07
C ASP A 797 -9.05 -37.38 32.78
N SER A 798 -8.75 -38.08 31.67
CA SER A 798 -8.60 -37.47 30.34
C SER A 798 -9.91 -36.88 29.81
N LEU A 799 -11.04 -37.54 30.01
CA LEU A 799 -12.37 -37.06 29.61
C LEU A 799 -12.75 -35.79 30.38
N GLU A 800 -12.48 -35.72 31.69
CA GLU A 800 -12.74 -34.50 32.47
C GLU A 800 -11.86 -33.34 31.97
N ASP A 801 -10.61 -33.61 31.65
CA ASP A 801 -9.69 -32.61 31.11
C ASP A 801 -10.10 -32.09 29.72
N TYR A 802 -10.64 -32.95 28.86
CA TYR A 802 -11.28 -32.52 27.61
C TYR A 802 -12.56 -31.74 27.86
N ASN A 803 -13.41 -32.14 28.82
CA ASN A 803 -14.62 -31.38 29.19
C ASN A 803 -14.29 -29.97 29.71
N ARG A 804 -13.24 -29.83 30.54
CA ARG A 804 -12.72 -28.53 30.99
C ARG A 804 -12.26 -27.67 29.80
N LYS A 805 -11.51 -28.24 28.86
CA LYS A 805 -11.07 -27.56 27.62
C LYS A 805 -12.25 -27.13 26.75
N PHE A 806 -13.26 -27.98 26.57
CA PHE A 806 -14.49 -27.63 25.84
C PHE A 806 -15.32 -26.55 26.54
N ALA A 807 -15.34 -26.49 27.88
CA ALA A 807 -15.98 -25.41 28.62
C ALA A 807 -15.31 -24.04 28.37
N VAL A 808 -13.97 -24.00 28.36
CA VAL A 808 -13.19 -22.80 28.00
C VAL A 808 -13.46 -22.38 26.56
N ILE A 809 -13.44 -23.32 25.60
CA ILE A 809 -13.71 -23.03 24.18
C ILE A 809 -15.14 -22.48 23.98
N ARG A 810 -16.15 -23.06 24.65
CA ARG A 810 -17.53 -22.51 24.62
C ARG A 810 -17.61 -21.11 25.21
N HIS A 811 -16.86 -20.81 26.27
CA HIS A 811 -16.83 -19.47 26.85
C HIS A 811 -16.16 -18.46 25.91
N GLN A 812 -15.01 -18.81 25.32
CA GLN A 812 -14.33 -18.01 24.30
C GLN A 812 -15.22 -17.77 23.07
N GLN A 813 -15.91 -18.80 22.57
CA GLN A 813 -16.88 -18.67 21.48
C GLN A 813 -18.05 -17.73 21.86
N SER A 814 -18.51 -17.79 23.11
CA SER A 814 -19.59 -16.92 23.62
C SER A 814 -19.14 -15.45 23.76
N LEU A 815 -17.88 -15.22 24.13
CA LEU A 815 -17.26 -13.89 24.14
C LEU A 815 -17.13 -13.34 22.71
N LEU A 816 -16.57 -14.13 21.79
CA LEU A 816 -16.39 -13.75 20.39
C LEU A 816 -17.73 -13.43 19.70
N TYR A 817 -18.80 -14.19 19.97
CA TYR A 817 -20.14 -13.85 19.49
C TYR A 817 -20.68 -12.54 20.09
N LYS A 818 -20.40 -12.27 21.37
CA LYS A 818 -20.80 -11.01 22.02
C LYS A 818 -20.05 -9.82 21.43
N GLU A 819 -18.74 -9.95 21.22
CA GLU A 819 -17.86 -8.96 20.59
C GLU A 819 -18.34 -8.65 19.17
N TYR A 820 -18.52 -9.68 18.33
CA TYR A 820 -19.08 -9.55 16.98
C TYR A 820 -20.46 -8.88 16.97
N LEU A 821 -21.34 -9.18 17.94
CA LEU A 821 -22.65 -8.52 18.05
C LEU A 821 -22.52 -7.04 18.43
N SER A 822 -21.63 -6.68 19.37
CA SER A 822 -21.39 -5.27 19.71
C SER A 822 -20.74 -4.49 18.56
N GLU A 823 -19.75 -5.08 17.87
CA GLU A 823 -19.08 -4.45 16.73
C GLU A 823 -20.07 -4.27 15.55
N LYS A 824 -20.95 -5.25 15.33
CA LYS A 824 -22.02 -5.14 14.33
C LYS A 824 -23.03 -4.03 14.66
N GLU A 825 -23.30 -3.77 15.95
CA GLU A 825 -24.16 -2.66 16.35
C GLU A 825 -23.44 -1.31 16.17
N THR A 826 -22.14 -1.19 16.49
CA THR A 826 -21.38 0.05 16.23
C THR A 826 -21.23 0.32 14.74
N TRP A 827 -20.84 -0.67 13.93
CA TRP A 827 -20.80 -0.56 12.45
C TRP A 827 -22.15 -0.16 11.86
N LYS A 828 -23.27 -0.61 12.44
CA LYS A 828 -24.62 -0.20 12.01
C LYS A 828 -24.90 1.27 12.37
N ILE A 829 -24.59 1.68 13.60
CA ILE A 829 -24.74 3.07 14.05
C ILE A 829 -23.90 4.02 13.17
N GLU A 830 -22.63 3.69 12.95
CA GLU A 830 -21.73 4.45 12.07
C GLU A 830 -22.22 4.47 10.61
N SER A 831 -22.74 3.34 10.11
CA SER A 831 -23.36 3.30 8.79
C SER A 831 -24.65 4.13 8.72
N GLU A 832 -25.33 4.40 9.83
CA GLU A 832 -26.51 5.27 9.89
C GLU A 832 -26.12 6.75 10.04
N THR A 833 -25.10 7.10 10.84
CA THR A 833 -24.57 8.48 10.93
C THR A 833 -23.96 8.92 9.59
N MET A 834 -23.10 8.11 8.97
CA MET A 834 -22.52 8.40 7.65
C MET A 834 -23.59 8.57 6.56
N LYS A 835 -24.73 7.87 6.65
CA LYS A 835 -25.89 8.06 5.74
C LYS A 835 -26.67 9.34 6.01
N VAL A 836 -26.61 9.90 7.23
CA VAL A 836 -27.22 11.19 7.58
C VAL A 836 -26.28 12.33 7.16
N GLU A 837 -24.98 12.20 7.41
CA GLU A 837 -23.97 13.18 6.99
C GLU A 837 -23.86 13.28 5.48
N LYS A 838 -23.84 12.14 4.77
CA LYS A 838 -23.93 12.13 3.31
C LYS A 838 -25.14 12.92 2.80
N ARG A 839 -26.33 12.74 3.41
CA ARG A 839 -27.53 13.50 3.02
C ARG A 839 -27.38 14.99 3.26
N LYS A 840 -26.84 15.42 4.42
CA LYS A 840 -26.55 16.84 4.69
C LYS A 840 -25.62 17.44 3.62
N LEU A 841 -24.60 16.70 3.20
CA LEU A 841 -23.67 17.13 2.15
C LEU A 841 -24.35 17.16 0.77
N GLU A 842 -25.20 16.19 0.44
CA GLU A 842 -26.00 16.19 -0.80
C GLU A 842 -27.03 17.34 -0.83
N ASP A 843 -27.63 17.69 0.30
CA ASP A 843 -28.53 18.84 0.46
C ASP A 843 -27.75 20.17 0.33
N GLN A 844 -26.56 20.27 0.93
CA GLN A 844 -25.69 21.44 0.83
C GLN A 844 -25.18 21.64 -0.61
N ILE A 845 -24.73 20.58 -1.29
CA ILE A 845 -24.33 20.62 -2.71
C ILE A 845 -25.50 21.10 -3.59
N GLN A 846 -26.73 20.67 -3.33
CA GLN A 846 -27.91 21.17 -4.05
C GLN A 846 -28.17 22.66 -3.77
N HIS A 847 -28.05 23.09 -2.52
CA HIS A 847 -28.24 24.48 -2.12
C HIS A 847 -27.19 25.42 -2.74
N ASP A 848 -25.91 25.03 -2.72
CA ASP A 848 -24.83 25.81 -3.33
C ASP A 848 -24.90 25.78 -4.87
N ALA A 849 -25.36 24.67 -5.47
CA ALA A 849 -25.68 24.62 -6.90
C ALA A 849 -26.88 25.50 -7.31
N ILE A 850 -27.73 25.92 -6.36
CA ILE A 850 -28.75 26.97 -6.58
C ILE A 850 -28.10 28.35 -6.48
N LYS A 851 -27.32 28.65 -5.43
CA LYS A 851 -26.58 29.92 -5.30
C LYS A 851 -25.72 30.22 -6.53
N VAL A 852 -24.97 29.22 -7.03
CA VAL A 852 -24.15 29.37 -8.24
C VAL A 852 -24.99 29.73 -9.47
N LYS A 853 -26.22 29.20 -9.61
CA LYS A 853 -27.13 29.62 -10.69
C LYS A 853 -27.64 31.03 -10.49
N GLU A 854 -27.93 31.44 -9.24
CA GLU A 854 -28.37 32.79 -8.92
C GLU A 854 -27.26 33.83 -9.16
N TYR A 855 -26.01 33.55 -8.77
CA TYR A 855 -24.86 34.40 -9.08
C TYR A 855 -24.58 34.49 -10.58
N ASN A 856 -24.69 33.39 -11.33
CA ASN A 856 -24.57 33.43 -12.80
C ASN A 856 -25.70 34.23 -13.47
N ASN A 857 -26.94 34.12 -12.97
CA ASN A 857 -28.06 34.95 -13.43
C ASN A 857 -27.83 36.44 -13.12
N LEU A 858 -27.31 36.76 -11.94
CA LEU A 858 -26.99 38.13 -11.55
C LEU A 858 -25.86 38.71 -12.43
N LEU A 859 -24.78 37.94 -12.64
CA LEU A 859 -23.67 38.30 -13.52
C LEU A 859 -24.15 38.55 -14.96
N SER A 860 -25.05 37.71 -15.48
CA SER A 860 -25.69 37.91 -16.78
C SER A 860 -26.50 39.22 -16.83
N THR A 861 -27.27 39.56 -15.78
CA THR A 861 -27.97 40.86 -15.74
C THR A 861 -27.03 42.07 -15.59
N LEU A 862 -25.86 41.91 -14.97
CA LEU A 862 -24.83 42.95 -14.85
C LEU A 862 -24.05 43.18 -16.15
N GLN A 863 -24.15 42.27 -17.12
CA GLN A 863 -23.56 42.41 -18.47
C GLN A 863 -24.51 43.12 -19.47
N MET A 864 -25.72 43.50 -19.06
CA MET A 864 -26.71 44.19 -19.90
C MET A 864 -26.57 45.72 -19.81
N ASP A 865 -27.10 46.43 -20.81
CA ASP A 865 -27.12 47.91 -20.82
C ASP A 865 -27.84 48.49 -19.60
N SER A 866 -27.38 49.66 -19.14
CA SER A 866 -27.83 50.37 -17.92
C SER A 866 -29.34 50.31 -17.64
N ASP A 867 -30.17 50.53 -18.66
CA ASP A 867 -31.61 50.67 -18.47
C ASP A 867 -32.35 49.34 -18.58
N GLU A 868 -31.80 48.36 -19.31
CA GLU A 868 -32.25 46.96 -19.26
C GLU A 868 -31.87 46.31 -17.93
N MET A 869 -30.66 46.57 -17.44
CA MET A 869 -30.18 46.15 -16.12
C MET A 869 -31.10 46.66 -15.00
N LYS A 870 -31.42 47.96 -14.97
CA LYS A 870 -32.38 48.54 -13.99
C LYS A 870 -33.75 47.85 -14.06
N LYS A 871 -34.26 47.61 -15.27
CA LYS A 871 -35.55 46.94 -15.47
C LYS A 871 -35.50 45.50 -14.94
N MET A 872 -34.50 44.72 -15.33
CA MET A 872 -34.33 43.33 -14.91
C MET A 872 -34.09 43.21 -13.40
N LEU A 873 -33.31 44.11 -12.79
CA LEU A 873 -33.16 44.18 -11.34
C LEU A 873 -34.50 44.48 -10.67
N SER A 874 -35.31 45.42 -11.16
CA SER A 874 -36.63 45.71 -10.59
C SER A 874 -37.61 44.53 -10.70
N GLU A 875 -37.60 43.80 -11.82
CA GLU A 875 -38.42 42.61 -12.01
C GLU A 875 -37.93 41.44 -11.14
N ASN A 876 -36.61 41.28 -10.97
CA ASN A 876 -36.04 40.27 -10.09
C ASN A 876 -36.30 40.60 -8.61
N SER A 877 -36.18 41.85 -8.17
CA SER A 877 -36.62 42.29 -6.84
C SER A 877 -38.09 41.95 -6.61
N ARG A 878 -38.98 42.22 -7.59
CA ARG A 878 -40.40 41.87 -7.48
C ARG A 878 -40.62 40.35 -7.39
N LYS A 879 -39.87 39.54 -8.16
CA LYS A 879 -39.91 38.07 -8.08
C LYS A 879 -39.44 37.59 -6.70
N ILE A 880 -38.34 38.13 -6.16
CA ILE A 880 -37.80 37.78 -4.84
C ILE A 880 -38.84 38.05 -3.75
N THR A 881 -39.49 39.23 -3.74
CA THR A 881 -40.55 39.52 -2.75
C THR A 881 -41.71 38.52 -2.82
N VAL A 882 -42.14 38.14 -4.03
CA VAL A 882 -43.20 37.12 -4.22
C VAL A 882 -42.73 35.74 -3.76
N LEU A 883 -41.49 35.35 -4.07
CA LEU A 883 -40.91 34.07 -3.64
C LEU A 883 -40.79 34.00 -2.11
N GLN A 884 -40.31 35.04 -1.43
CA GLN A 884 -40.22 35.09 0.04
C GLN A 884 -41.60 35.02 0.73
N VAL A 885 -42.64 35.60 0.13
CA VAL A 885 -44.02 35.47 0.63
C VAL A 885 -44.56 34.06 0.43
N ASN A 886 -44.32 33.47 -0.75
CA ASN A 886 -44.70 32.09 -1.05
C ASN A 886 -43.96 31.08 -0.17
N GLU A 887 -42.66 31.26 0.05
CA GLU A 887 -41.80 30.47 0.93
C GLU A 887 -42.35 30.47 2.36
N LYS A 888 -42.66 31.65 2.93
CA LYS A 888 -43.28 31.74 4.27
C LYS A 888 -44.66 31.06 4.35
N SER A 889 -45.38 30.94 3.24
CA SER A 889 -46.61 30.15 3.15
C SER A 889 -46.32 28.65 3.08
N LEU A 890 -45.35 28.25 2.24
CA LEU A 890 -44.96 26.87 2.01
C LEU A 890 -44.33 26.22 3.25
N ILE A 891 -43.47 26.96 3.97
CA ILE A 891 -42.89 26.54 5.26
C ILE A 891 -44.00 26.23 6.27
N ARG A 892 -45.02 27.09 6.38
CA ARG A 892 -46.15 26.86 7.29
C ARG A 892 -46.94 25.60 6.93
N GLN A 893 -47.23 25.41 5.64
CA GLN A 893 -47.90 24.20 5.15
C GLN A 893 -47.05 22.94 5.43
N TYR A 894 -45.75 23.00 5.14
CA TYR A 894 -44.79 21.94 5.41
C TYR A 894 -44.73 21.59 6.91
N THR A 895 -44.64 22.58 7.81
CA THR A 895 -44.64 22.32 9.26
C THR A 895 -45.94 21.64 9.71
N THR A 896 -47.11 22.08 9.23
CA THR A 896 -48.38 21.41 9.58
C THR A 896 -48.50 19.99 9.03
N LEU A 897 -47.92 19.72 7.84
CA LEU A 897 -47.89 18.37 7.27
C LEU A 897 -46.91 17.46 8.03
N VAL A 898 -45.75 17.95 8.43
CA VAL A 898 -44.78 17.21 9.26
C VAL A 898 -45.35 16.91 10.66
N GLU A 899 -46.10 17.83 11.25
CA GLU A 899 -46.80 17.58 12.52
C GLU A 899 -47.88 16.51 12.38
N MET A 900 -48.67 16.54 11.31
CA MET A 900 -49.67 15.50 11.03
C MET A 900 -49.03 14.14 10.71
N GLU A 901 -47.93 14.11 9.95
CA GLU A 901 -47.18 12.90 9.65
C GLU A 901 -46.58 12.27 10.92
N ARG A 902 -46.06 13.11 11.83
CA ARG A 902 -45.56 12.70 13.15
C ARG A 902 -46.67 12.19 14.08
N GLN A 903 -47.90 12.69 13.94
CA GLN A 903 -49.07 12.13 14.65
C GLN A 903 -49.43 10.75 14.08
N LEU A 904 -49.55 10.63 12.75
CA LEU A 904 -49.87 9.36 12.07
C LEU A 904 -48.82 8.28 12.32
N ARG A 905 -47.51 8.62 12.42
CA ARG A 905 -46.47 7.67 12.83
C ARG A 905 -46.71 7.11 14.23
N LYS A 906 -47.05 7.96 15.21
CA LYS A 906 -47.36 7.52 16.58
C LYS A 906 -48.59 6.62 16.64
N GLU A 907 -49.62 6.91 15.85
CA GLU A 907 -50.80 6.04 15.76
C GLU A 907 -50.46 4.70 15.11
N ASN A 908 -49.63 4.67 14.07
CA ASN A 908 -49.17 3.45 13.41
C ASN A 908 -48.26 2.60 14.32
N GLU A 909 -47.35 3.22 15.07
CA GLU A 909 -46.55 2.57 16.13
C GLU A 909 -47.45 1.98 17.23
N LYS A 910 -48.47 2.73 17.68
CA LYS A 910 -49.47 2.23 18.64
C LYS A 910 -50.23 1.02 18.10
N GLN A 911 -50.73 1.09 16.86
CA GLN A 911 -51.43 -0.01 16.20
C GLN A 911 -50.55 -1.25 16.01
N LYS A 912 -49.25 -1.08 15.71
CA LYS A 912 -48.27 -2.18 15.65
C LYS A 912 -48.04 -2.83 17.01
N ASN A 913 -47.92 -2.04 18.08
CA ASN A 913 -47.78 -2.57 19.44
C ASN A 913 -49.05 -3.30 19.90
N GLU A 914 -50.24 -2.80 19.54
CA GLU A 914 -51.52 -3.47 19.76
C GLU A 914 -51.60 -4.80 18.97
N LEU A 915 -51.15 -4.83 17.71
CA LEU A 915 -51.03 -6.05 16.91
C LEU A 915 -50.06 -7.08 17.52
N ILE A 916 -48.86 -6.67 17.91
CA ILE A 916 -47.86 -7.56 18.55
C ILE A 916 -48.41 -8.15 19.86
N SER A 917 -49.15 -7.36 20.64
CA SER A 917 -49.83 -7.85 21.85
C SER A 917 -50.89 -8.90 21.52
N MET A 918 -51.71 -8.68 20.49
CA MET A 918 -52.70 -9.66 20.04
C MET A 918 -52.05 -10.93 19.47
N GLU A 919 -50.97 -10.83 18.70
CA GLU A 919 -50.21 -11.97 18.18
C GLU A 919 -49.58 -12.80 19.32
N ALA A 920 -49.07 -12.14 20.37
CA ALA A 920 -48.56 -12.81 21.56
C ALA A 920 -49.68 -13.56 22.31
N GLU A 921 -50.83 -12.93 22.57
CA GLU A 921 -51.99 -13.59 23.20
C GLU A 921 -52.50 -14.78 22.37
N VAL A 922 -52.62 -14.62 21.05
CA VAL A 922 -53.04 -15.69 20.14
C VAL A 922 -52.05 -16.84 20.14
N SER A 923 -50.74 -16.55 20.09
CA SER A 923 -49.67 -17.56 20.12
C SER A 923 -49.66 -18.33 21.44
N GLU A 924 -49.83 -17.64 22.57
CA GLU A 924 -49.89 -18.26 23.89
C GLU A 924 -51.14 -19.17 24.01
N LYS A 925 -52.28 -18.73 23.47
CA LYS A 925 -53.54 -19.49 23.41
C LYS A 925 -53.44 -20.71 22.48
N ILE A 926 -52.77 -20.60 21.33
CA ILE A 926 -52.43 -21.74 20.46
C ILE A 926 -51.52 -22.71 21.21
N GLY A 927 -50.49 -22.24 21.90
CA GLY A 927 -49.59 -23.07 22.71
C GLY A 927 -50.32 -23.77 23.87
N ARG A 928 -51.30 -23.13 24.51
CA ARG A 928 -52.19 -23.77 25.51
C ARG A 928 -53.04 -24.87 24.85
N LEU A 929 -53.65 -24.60 23.69
CA LEU A 929 -54.47 -25.57 22.94
C LEU A 929 -53.65 -26.76 22.41
N GLN A 930 -52.42 -26.54 21.95
CA GLN A 930 -51.51 -27.61 21.53
C GLN A 930 -51.11 -28.50 22.70
N ARG A 931 -50.76 -27.92 23.86
CA ARG A 931 -50.49 -28.68 25.09
C ARG A 931 -51.72 -29.49 25.54
N PHE A 932 -52.92 -28.92 25.46
CA PHE A 932 -54.17 -29.63 25.75
C PHE A 932 -54.45 -30.77 24.74
N LYS A 933 -54.16 -30.57 23.44
CA LYS A 933 -54.25 -31.62 22.41
C LYS A 933 -53.28 -32.78 22.68
N VAL A 934 -52.03 -32.48 23.03
CA VAL A 934 -51.04 -33.51 23.40
C VAL A 934 -51.50 -34.26 24.65
N TYR A 935 -52.00 -33.55 25.67
CA TYR A 935 -52.55 -34.18 26.88
C TYR A 935 -53.73 -35.12 26.58
N LEU A 936 -54.65 -34.72 25.69
CA LEU A 936 -55.75 -35.60 25.24
C LEU A 936 -55.25 -36.82 24.44
N VAL A 937 -54.20 -36.67 23.63
CA VAL A 937 -53.59 -37.79 22.89
C VAL A 937 -52.83 -38.76 23.80
N PHE A 938 -52.40 -38.33 24.99
CA PHE A 938 -51.85 -39.20 26.04
C PHE A 938 -52.91 -39.85 26.95
N LEU A 939 -54.20 -39.60 26.70
CA LEU A 939 -55.34 -40.11 27.48
C LEU A 939 -56.24 -41.10 26.70
N VAL A 940 -55.78 -41.53 25.52
CA VAL A 940 -56.44 -42.49 24.60
C VAL A 940 -55.48 -43.63 24.30
#